data_AF-A0AAW0AS02-F1
#
_entry.id   AF-A0AAW0AS02-F1
#
_cell.length_a   1.000
_cell.length_b   1.000
_cell.length_c   1.000
_cell.angle_alpha   90.00
_cell.angle_beta   90.00
_cell.angle_gamma   90.00
#
_symmetry.space_group_name_H-M   'P 1'
#
loop_
_entity.id
_entity.type
_entity.pdbx_description
1 polymer ?
#
loop_
_entity_poly.entity_id
_entity_poly.type
_entity_poly.pdbx_seq_one_letter_code
_entity_poly.pdbx_strand_id
1 'polypeptide(L)'
;MEVLRLNPNILHTSLENQFVKLVLEPYAQLSPGGQKAVPNLIVIDGLDECIDLESQRRLLHIIRDAITFSTPFPLIFLICSRPEPQISDELKDPGFSPYLQRLPISDTTIRLSGKLTTSDHDVEKYLVDEFTRLRQKLRALRNEDESWPGCDTIWDLVWRASGQFIFAVTVIKYIDTIDDLPQDRLNTILNIESGGIQESPYPELDLLYRQILLNCRKWNQVYPILRLLVTPKLENLYSPDWIHWRSPSIITRLFNLRDGEVEILLARLHSVIAISEDVNVDIHIPHASFTEFLLDRIRSREFHTPTYSRMEYCDLIAMMLLRTLSPFTFRYPPYCSSRQSFSAAFKEWRQNINAISEKDITRFSGEQWSEYCITISTPSAQLLAELGRFDPYPVAAMLVSTQALSGPSEWLSRWAQSMAWMKSLNESNLHKPLQRLESFFSDFCIAFCTKGIARSSVVPKIFTLEGSLACIGDEDVPRRLTHFVARHYEQWWAAQSSSRSYPLLFSPTTNLATSLPRDWIVTHVTKANGEILKRAYDIYSSLDQKGRKLFCEDVAYDSLETVSQSIVKADAMLEYKELIYKRRRDFSPLGDDLPVRPPFDATSASTPASPIKNEVDSVAHFPTIYGDPARSTGDLSVHTRISRRRRVKISFGTVLRLLKR
;
A
#
# COMPACT_ATOMS: atom_id res chain seq x y z
N MET A 1 24.91 13.53 -8.28
CA MET A 1 23.72 14.25 -8.82
C MET A 1 23.92 14.77 -10.24
N GLU A 2 25.12 15.17 -10.64
CA GLU A 2 25.41 15.68 -12.00
C GLU A 2 25.13 14.66 -13.12
N VAL A 3 25.59 13.40 -12.97
CA VAL A 3 25.30 12.30 -13.93
C VAL A 3 23.80 12.10 -14.15
N LEU A 4 22.98 12.18 -13.09
CA LEU A 4 21.53 12.03 -13.18
C LEU A 4 20.85 13.22 -13.88
N ARG A 5 21.42 14.43 -13.75
CA ARG A 5 20.92 15.62 -14.46
C ARG A 5 21.24 15.56 -15.95
N LEU A 6 22.42 15.05 -16.30
CA LEU A 6 22.88 14.94 -17.69
C LEU A 6 22.27 13.75 -18.43
N ASN A 7 21.99 12.64 -17.73
CA ASN A 7 21.37 11.45 -18.31
C ASN A 7 20.36 10.81 -17.34
N PRO A 8 19.10 11.31 -17.29
CA PRO A 8 18.05 10.71 -16.46
C PRO A 8 17.76 9.25 -16.81
N ASN A 9 17.98 8.85 -18.07
CA ASN A 9 17.74 7.49 -18.55
C ASN A 9 18.73 6.46 -17.98
N ILE A 10 19.80 6.89 -17.30
CA ILE A 10 20.75 5.97 -16.67
C ILE A 10 20.06 5.00 -15.70
N LEU A 11 18.97 5.43 -15.04
CA LEU A 11 18.18 4.61 -14.11
C LEU A 11 17.42 3.47 -14.78
N HIS A 12 17.29 3.50 -16.11
CA HIS A 12 16.68 2.46 -16.92
C HIS A 12 17.73 1.58 -17.64
N THR A 13 19.03 1.84 -17.42
CA THR A 13 20.10 0.98 -17.96
C THR A 13 20.38 -0.21 -17.04
N SER A 14 21.25 -1.13 -17.47
CA SER A 14 21.61 -2.30 -16.68
C SER A 14 22.24 -1.92 -15.32
N LEU A 15 22.07 -2.75 -14.28
CA LEU A 15 22.61 -2.48 -12.94
C LEU A 15 24.14 -2.34 -12.94
N GLU A 16 24.81 -3.08 -13.82
CA GLU A 16 26.25 -3.00 -14.07
C GLU A 16 26.63 -1.60 -14.54
N ASN A 17 25.92 -1.10 -15.57
CA ASN A 17 26.16 0.24 -16.10
C ASN A 17 25.80 1.32 -15.07
N GLN A 18 24.72 1.14 -14.32
CA GLN A 18 24.38 2.03 -13.21
C GLN A 18 25.49 2.06 -12.15
N PHE A 19 26.03 0.90 -11.76
CA PHE A 19 27.10 0.81 -10.77
C PHE A 19 28.37 1.52 -11.25
N VAL A 20 28.79 1.30 -12.50
CA VAL A 20 29.93 2.00 -13.09
C VAL A 20 29.71 3.51 -13.11
N LYS A 21 28.59 3.98 -13.68
CA LYS A 21 28.32 5.42 -13.90
C LYS A 21 27.98 6.19 -12.62
N LEU A 22 27.39 5.53 -11.62
CA LEU A 22 26.90 6.19 -10.41
C LEU A 22 27.78 5.95 -9.19
N VAL A 23 28.67 4.94 -9.21
CA VAL A 23 29.54 4.59 -8.08
C VAL A 23 31.02 4.68 -8.47
N LEU A 24 31.47 3.91 -9.46
CA LEU A 24 32.89 3.81 -9.80
C LEU A 24 33.45 5.10 -10.42
N GLU A 25 32.79 5.63 -11.46
CA GLU A 25 33.24 6.86 -12.12
C GLU A 25 33.19 8.08 -11.19
N PRO A 26 32.12 8.33 -10.42
CA PRO A 26 32.11 9.43 -9.45
C PRO A 26 33.19 9.27 -8.37
N TYR A 27 33.47 8.05 -7.91
CA TYR A 27 34.56 7.81 -6.96
C TYR A 27 35.93 8.18 -7.55
N ALA A 28 36.19 7.81 -8.81
CA ALA A 28 37.45 8.11 -9.47
C ALA A 28 37.70 9.62 -9.63
N GLN A 29 36.64 10.43 -9.63
CA GLN A 29 36.70 11.89 -9.72
C GLN A 29 36.89 12.58 -8.36
N LEU A 30 36.81 11.86 -7.24
CA LEU A 30 37.05 12.42 -5.92
C LEU A 30 38.52 12.80 -5.73
N SER A 31 38.75 13.88 -4.99
CA SER A 31 40.11 14.22 -4.53
C SER A 31 40.66 13.11 -3.63
N PRO A 32 42.00 12.97 -3.48
CA PRO A 32 42.58 11.95 -2.60
C PRO A 32 42.09 12.02 -1.15
N GLY A 33 41.75 13.22 -0.66
CA GLY A 33 41.12 13.41 0.65
C GLY A 33 39.66 12.95 0.69
N GLY A 34 38.90 13.18 -0.38
CA GLY A 34 37.53 12.68 -0.55
C GLY A 34 37.46 11.16 -0.65
N GLN A 35 38.41 10.54 -1.34
CA GLN A 35 38.52 9.08 -1.46
C GLN A 35 38.71 8.37 -0.11
N LYS A 36 39.53 8.94 0.78
CA LYS A 36 39.75 8.41 2.14
C LYS A 36 38.53 8.54 3.07
N ALA A 37 37.56 9.40 2.74
CA ALA A 37 36.38 9.62 3.54
C ALA A 37 35.22 8.67 3.21
N VAL A 38 35.31 7.92 2.12
CA VAL A 38 34.26 6.98 1.68
C VAL A 38 34.30 5.70 2.53
N PRO A 39 33.14 5.16 2.99
CA PRO A 39 33.09 3.85 3.62
C PRO A 39 33.73 2.80 2.72
N ASN A 40 34.61 1.98 3.28
CA ASN A 40 35.44 1.05 2.52
C ASN A 40 35.01 -0.42 2.66
N LEU A 41 33.88 -0.71 3.31
CA LEU A 41 33.39 -2.08 3.53
C LEU A 41 31.94 -2.23 3.09
N ILE A 42 31.70 -3.16 2.18
CA ILE A 42 30.38 -3.67 1.84
C ILE A 42 30.28 -5.10 2.39
N VAL A 43 29.25 -5.37 3.19
CA VAL A 43 28.94 -6.71 3.69
C VAL A 43 27.75 -7.25 2.91
N ILE A 44 27.94 -8.40 2.27
CA ILE A 44 26.91 -9.16 1.57
C ILE A 44 26.68 -10.43 2.37
N ASP A 45 25.58 -10.46 3.12
CA ASP A 45 25.20 -11.57 4.00
C ASP A 45 24.16 -12.43 3.30
N GLY A 46 24.51 -13.67 2.94
CA GLY A 46 23.64 -14.63 2.25
C GLY A 46 23.58 -14.43 0.74
N LEU A 47 24.72 -14.45 0.03
CA LEU A 47 24.74 -14.38 -1.44
C LEU A 47 23.93 -15.52 -2.09
N ASP A 48 23.95 -16.70 -1.48
CA ASP A 48 23.17 -17.86 -1.90
C ASP A 48 21.64 -17.67 -1.75
N GLU A 49 21.18 -16.69 -0.97
CA GLU A 49 19.76 -16.38 -0.78
C GLU A 49 19.18 -15.44 -1.88
N CYS A 50 19.94 -15.14 -2.95
CA CYS A 50 19.42 -14.39 -4.09
C CYS A 50 18.25 -15.11 -4.77
N ILE A 51 17.34 -14.33 -5.37
CA ILE A 51 16.07 -14.78 -5.97
C ILE A 51 16.28 -15.89 -7.01
N ASP A 52 17.35 -15.81 -7.78
CA ASP A 52 17.73 -16.78 -8.80
C ASP A 52 19.25 -16.80 -9.03
N LEU A 53 19.71 -17.83 -9.74
CA LEU A 53 21.12 -18.03 -10.08
C LEU A 53 21.69 -16.90 -10.93
N GLU A 54 20.89 -16.29 -11.80
CA GLU A 54 21.34 -15.20 -12.67
C GLU A 54 21.63 -13.94 -11.86
N SER A 55 20.82 -13.67 -10.84
CA SER A 55 21.01 -12.58 -9.89
C SER A 55 22.30 -12.77 -9.07
N GLN A 56 22.62 -14.00 -8.66
CA GLN A 56 23.90 -14.32 -7.98
C GLN A 56 25.09 -13.98 -8.89
N ARG A 57 25.06 -14.48 -10.14
CA ARG A 57 26.10 -14.23 -11.15
C ARG A 57 26.27 -12.74 -11.42
N ARG A 58 25.16 -12.05 -11.64
CA ARG A 58 25.13 -10.63 -11.93
C ARG A 58 25.77 -9.80 -10.82
N LEU A 59 25.47 -10.12 -9.56
CA LEU A 59 26.09 -9.46 -8.42
C LEU A 59 27.60 -9.70 -8.37
N LEU A 60 28.04 -10.95 -8.59
CA LEU A 60 29.47 -11.27 -8.66
C LEU A 60 30.16 -10.54 -9.81
N HIS A 61 29.55 -10.43 -10.99
CA HIS A 61 30.10 -9.63 -12.10
C HIS A 61 30.26 -8.15 -11.72
N ILE A 62 29.27 -7.54 -11.07
CA ILE A 62 29.38 -6.15 -10.60
C ILE A 62 30.56 -5.99 -9.63
N ILE A 63 30.74 -6.95 -8.71
CA ILE A 63 31.87 -6.92 -7.76
C ILE A 63 33.20 -7.09 -8.50
N ARG A 64 33.29 -8.01 -9.45
CA ARG A 64 34.48 -8.21 -10.29
C ARG A 64 34.85 -6.92 -11.03
N ASP A 65 33.86 -6.27 -11.64
CA ASP A 65 34.07 -5.03 -12.38
C ASP A 65 34.51 -3.90 -11.44
N ALA A 66 34.04 -3.89 -10.19
CA ALA A 66 34.45 -2.94 -9.16
C ALA A 66 35.91 -3.11 -8.74
N ILE A 67 36.35 -4.35 -8.48
CA ILE A 67 37.71 -4.65 -7.99
C ILE A 67 38.76 -4.63 -9.11
N THR A 68 38.33 -4.82 -10.37
CA THR A 68 39.21 -4.74 -11.56
C THR A 68 39.22 -3.35 -12.21
N PHE A 69 38.51 -2.38 -11.61
CA PHE A 69 38.41 -1.04 -12.14
C PHE A 69 39.78 -0.34 -12.22
N SER A 70 39.98 0.48 -13.27
CA SER A 70 41.28 1.09 -13.59
C SER A 70 41.82 2.04 -12.51
N THR A 71 40.93 2.64 -11.72
CA THR A 71 41.29 3.43 -10.53
C THR A 71 41.14 2.55 -9.29
N PRO A 72 42.19 2.36 -8.47
CA PRO A 72 42.12 1.52 -7.28
C PRO A 72 40.95 1.91 -6.39
N PHE A 73 39.96 1.03 -6.35
CA PHE A 73 38.70 1.24 -5.65
C PHE A 73 38.82 0.66 -4.23
N PRO A 74 38.56 1.44 -3.16
CA PRO A 74 38.92 1.06 -1.79
C PRO A 74 37.89 0.13 -1.16
N LEU A 75 36.86 -0.30 -1.90
CA LEU A 75 35.80 -1.14 -1.36
C LEU A 75 36.28 -2.57 -1.17
N ILE A 76 36.23 -2.99 0.08
CA ILE A 76 36.35 -4.38 0.52
C ILE A 76 34.94 -4.96 0.51
N PHE A 77 34.77 -6.09 -0.18
CA PHE A 77 33.54 -6.87 -0.16
C PHE A 77 33.73 -8.06 0.78
N LEU A 78 32.99 -8.07 1.88
CA LEU A 78 32.87 -9.24 2.75
C LEU A 78 31.61 -10.00 2.34
N ILE A 79 31.80 -11.18 1.74
CA ILE A 79 30.70 -12.03 1.26
C ILE A 79 30.56 -13.23 2.20
N CYS A 80 29.40 -13.36 2.83
CA CYS A 80 29.00 -14.56 3.56
C CYS A 80 28.05 -15.36 2.67
N SER A 81 28.39 -16.61 2.38
CA SER A 81 27.63 -17.46 1.46
C SER A 81 27.87 -18.93 1.76
N ARG A 82 26.87 -19.79 1.49
CA ARG A 82 27.12 -21.23 1.33
C ARG A 82 28.02 -21.47 0.10
N PRO A 83 28.87 -22.50 0.10
CA PRO A 83 29.77 -22.81 -1.01
C PRO A 83 29.02 -23.56 -2.13
N GLU A 84 27.90 -23.01 -2.61
CA GLU A 84 27.14 -23.61 -3.70
C GLU A 84 28.01 -23.66 -4.97
N PRO A 85 27.90 -24.74 -5.80
CA PRO A 85 28.81 -24.95 -6.92
C PRO A 85 28.92 -23.75 -7.86
N GLN A 86 27.79 -23.12 -8.19
CA GLN A 86 27.75 -21.97 -9.09
C GLN A 86 28.49 -20.75 -8.52
N ILE A 87 28.31 -20.45 -7.22
CA ILE A 87 29.01 -19.32 -6.56
C ILE A 87 30.51 -19.63 -6.54
N SER A 88 30.87 -20.86 -6.23
CA SER A 88 32.25 -21.32 -6.20
C SER A 88 32.92 -21.23 -7.56
N ASP A 89 32.18 -21.52 -8.65
CA ASP A 89 32.67 -21.48 -10.03
C ASP A 89 32.85 -20.04 -10.53
N GLU A 90 31.88 -19.14 -10.28
CA GLU A 90 32.03 -17.72 -10.62
C GLU A 90 33.22 -17.08 -9.89
N LEU A 91 33.43 -17.44 -8.62
CA LEU A 91 34.59 -16.98 -7.83
C LEU A 91 35.93 -17.61 -8.27
N LYS A 92 35.96 -18.51 -9.25
CA LYS A 92 37.21 -19.00 -9.88
C LYS A 92 37.62 -18.16 -11.09
N ASP A 93 36.78 -17.20 -11.53
CA ASP A 93 37.15 -16.27 -12.61
C ASP A 93 38.50 -15.59 -12.29
N PRO A 94 39.45 -15.53 -13.26
CA PRO A 94 40.77 -14.94 -13.05
C PRO A 94 40.75 -13.50 -12.53
N GLY A 95 39.68 -12.73 -12.80
CA GLY A 95 39.49 -11.37 -12.30
C GLY A 95 39.33 -11.27 -10.79
N PHE A 96 38.92 -12.35 -10.11
CA PHE A 96 38.86 -12.39 -8.65
C PHE A 96 40.17 -12.82 -7.99
N SER A 97 40.96 -13.65 -8.66
CA SER A 97 42.14 -14.32 -8.08
C SER A 97 43.12 -13.38 -7.34
N PRO A 98 43.46 -12.18 -7.86
CA PRO A 98 44.38 -11.27 -7.17
C PRO A 98 43.82 -10.63 -5.90
N TYR A 99 42.49 -10.66 -5.72
CA TYR A 99 41.77 -9.87 -4.72
C TYR A 99 40.94 -10.73 -3.75
N LEU A 100 40.72 -12.00 -4.07
CA LEU A 100 39.83 -12.89 -3.32
C LEU A 100 40.58 -13.65 -2.22
N GLN A 101 40.15 -13.46 -0.98
CA GLN A 101 40.52 -14.32 0.14
C GLN A 101 39.29 -15.14 0.57
N ARG A 102 39.42 -16.47 0.63
CA ARG A 102 38.37 -17.37 1.12
C ARG A 102 38.67 -17.78 2.55
N LEU A 103 37.67 -17.62 3.43
CA LEU A 103 37.75 -17.99 4.84
C LEU A 103 36.66 -19.04 5.12
N PRO A 104 36.98 -20.35 5.11
CA PRO A 104 36.02 -21.38 5.48
C PRO A 104 35.68 -21.26 6.97
N ILE A 105 34.39 -21.19 7.30
CA ILE A 105 33.89 -20.99 8.67
C ILE A 105 33.58 -22.33 9.38
N SER A 106 33.49 -23.44 8.64
CA SER A 106 33.20 -24.78 9.18
C SER A 106 34.26 -25.81 8.81
N ASP A 107 34.67 -26.63 9.78
CA ASP A 107 35.58 -27.77 9.56
C ASP A 107 34.77 -29.09 9.55
N THR A 108 34.11 -29.38 8.43
CA THR A 108 33.34 -30.62 8.25
C THR A 108 34.21 -31.87 8.29
N THR A 109 35.51 -31.73 8.02
CA THR A 109 36.51 -32.80 8.01
C THR A 109 36.77 -33.40 9.40
N ILE A 110 36.67 -32.60 10.47
CA ILE A 110 36.97 -33.07 11.84
C ILE A 110 35.88 -34.01 12.38
N ARG A 111 34.59 -33.79 12.06
CA ARG A 111 33.49 -34.63 12.59
C ARG A 111 33.57 -36.08 12.10
N LEU A 112 34.00 -36.29 10.85
CA LEU A 112 34.20 -37.64 10.29
C LEU A 112 35.29 -38.43 11.02
N SER A 113 36.18 -37.75 11.76
CA SER A 113 37.21 -38.39 12.60
C SER A 113 36.77 -38.65 14.05
N GLY A 114 35.51 -38.38 14.39
CA GLY A 114 34.96 -38.59 15.73
C GLY A 114 35.42 -37.58 16.79
N LYS A 115 36.00 -36.45 16.37
CA LYS A 115 36.44 -35.35 17.25
C LYS A 115 35.46 -34.18 17.21
N LEU A 116 35.32 -33.45 18.31
CA LEU A 116 34.54 -32.20 18.32
C LEU A 116 35.16 -31.17 17.40
N THR A 117 34.29 -30.43 16.73
CA THR A 117 34.66 -29.22 15.99
C THR A 117 34.65 -27.99 16.91
N THR A 118 35.27 -26.90 16.45
CA THR A 118 35.14 -25.60 17.11
C THR A 118 33.68 -25.17 17.29
N SER A 119 32.81 -25.45 16.30
CA SER A 119 31.38 -25.20 16.41
C SER A 119 30.69 -26.00 17.51
N ASP A 120 31.14 -27.23 17.76
CA ASP A 120 30.58 -28.06 18.83
C ASP A 120 30.96 -27.50 20.20
N HIS A 121 32.19 -26.98 20.36
CA HIS A 121 32.62 -26.27 21.57
C HIS A 121 31.84 -24.96 21.80
N ASP A 122 31.57 -24.20 20.72
CA ASP A 122 30.76 -22.98 20.82
C ASP A 122 29.31 -23.30 21.22
N VAL A 123 28.74 -24.38 20.68
CA VAL A 123 27.41 -24.88 21.06
C VAL A 123 27.39 -25.35 22.52
N GLU A 124 28.38 -26.12 22.95
CA GLU A 124 28.51 -26.59 24.33
C GLU A 124 28.53 -25.40 25.30
N LYS A 125 29.40 -24.43 25.05
CA LYS A 125 29.51 -23.23 25.87
C LYS A 125 28.19 -22.46 25.92
N TYR A 126 27.56 -22.25 24.76
CA TYR A 126 26.27 -21.58 24.69
C TYR A 126 25.18 -22.31 25.50
N LEU A 127 25.09 -23.64 25.39
CA LEU A 127 24.12 -24.43 26.14
C LEU A 127 24.38 -24.32 27.65
N VAL A 128 25.63 -24.47 28.11
CA VAL A 128 25.98 -24.35 29.54
C VAL A 128 25.58 -22.98 30.10
N ASP A 129 25.92 -21.90 29.38
CA ASP A 129 25.60 -20.53 29.77
C ASP A 129 24.07 -20.32 29.80
N GLU A 130 23.35 -20.79 28.78
CA GLU A 130 21.90 -20.60 28.69
C GLU A 130 21.10 -21.46 29.67
N PHE A 131 21.48 -22.70 29.94
CA PHE A 131 20.85 -23.50 30.98
C PHE A 131 21.08 -22.87 32.36
N THR A 132 22.26 -22.30 32.61
CA THR A 132 22.53 -21.51 33.82
C THR A 132 21.62 -20.29 33.90
N ARG A 133 21.43 -19.56 32.79
CA ARG A 133 20.48 -18.44 32.71
C ARG A 133 19.04 -18.88 32.97
N LEU A 134 18.60 -20.01 32.39
CA LEU A 134 17.25 -20.55 32.58
C LEU A 134 16.98 -20.89 34.04
N ARG A 135 17.94 -21.52 34.74
CA ARG A 135 17.82 -21.81 36.18
C ARG A 135 17.64 -20.55 37.02
N GLN A 136 18.36 -19.48 36.69
CA GLN A 136 18.25 -18.19 37.39
C GLN A 136 16.92 -17.48 37.08
N LYS A 137 16.44 -17.58 35.83
CA LYS A 137 15.22 -16.89 35.35
C LYS A 137 13.94 -17.59 35.80
N LEU A 138 13.86 -18.91 35.63
CA LEU A 138 12.62 -19.67 35.73
C LEU A 138 12.40 -20.21 37.14
N ARG A 139 11.27 -19.81 37.75
CA ARG A 139 10.91 -20.26 39.11
C ARG A 139 10.79 -21.78 39.22
N ALA A 140 10.36 -22.45 38.15
CA ALA A 140 10.20 -23.91 38.07
C ALA A 140 11.52 -24.68 38.23
N LEU A 141 12.68 -24.03 38.05
CA LEU A 141 14.00 -24.64 38.14
C LEU A 141 14.75 -24.29 39.45
N ARG A 142 14.12 -23.57 40.38
CA ARG A 142 14.79 -23.10 41.62
C ARG A 142 15.28 -24.20 42.54
N ASN A 143 14.62 -25.36 42.50
CA ASN A 143 14.96 -26.51 43.33
C ASN A 143 15.84 -27.53 42.59
N GLU A 144 16.17 -27.26 41.32
CA GLU A 144 17.09 -28.11 40.57
C GLU A 144 18.52 -27.93 41.07
N ASP A 145 19.30 -28.99 40.96
CA ASP A 145 20.71 -28.98 41.32
C ASP A 145 21.52 -28.04 40.41
N GLU A 146 22.67 -27.56 40.90
CA GLU A 146 23.53 -26.69 40.11
C GLU A 146 24.04 -27.34 38.82
N SER A 147 24.07 -28.67 38.79
CA SER A 147 24.45 -29.49 37.66
C SER A 147 23.36 -29.67 36.60
N TRP A 148 22.09 -29.33 36.86
CA TRP A 148 21.02 -29.49 35.86
C TRP A 148 21.31 -28.68 34.58
N PRO A 149 21.17 -29.28 33.37
CA PRO A 149 20.55 -30.58 33.07
C PRO A 149 21.47 -31.81 33.14
N GLY A 150 22.74 -31.64 33.51
CA GLY A 150 23.76 -32.69 33.56
C GLY A 150 24.66 -32.67 32.33
N CYS A 151 25.94 -33.04 32.51
CA CYS A 151 26.93 -33.05 31.44
C CYS A 151 26.54 -33.98 30.27
N ASP A 152 25.96 -35.15 30.57
CA ASP A 152 25.53 -36.10 29.54
C ASP A 152 24.43 -35.53 28.64
N THR A 153 23.49 -34.79 29.23
CA THR A 153 22.43 -34.12 28.47
C THR A 153 22.96 -32.98 27.61
N ILE A 154 23.90 -32.18 28.13
CA ILE A 154 24.57 -31.15 27.33
C ILE A 154 25.28 -31.81 26.14
N TRP A 155 25.99 -32.91 26.38
CA TRP A 155 26.72 -33.61 25.33
C TRP A 155 25.81 -34.20 24.26
N ASP A 156 24.68 -34.79 24.64
CA ASP A 156 23.67 -35.27 23.67
C ASP A 156 23.17 -34.13 22.78
N LEU A 157 22.84 -32.98 23.38
CA LEU A 157 22.40 -31.80 22.62
C LEU A 157 23.49 -31.24 21.69
N VAL A 158 24.75 -31.23 22.13
CA VAL A 158 25.90 -30.82 21.29
C VAL A 158 26.05 -31.75 20.10
N TRP A 159 25.98 -33.07 20.33
CA TRP A 159 26.07 -34.06 19.28
C TRP A 159 24.94 -33.89 18.25
N ARG A 160 23.70 -33.77 18.73
CA ARG A 160 22.50 -33.60 17.90
C ARG A 160 22.48 -32.27 17.14
N ALA A 161 22.98 -31.19 17.74
CA ALA A 161 23.11 -29.90 17.06
C ALA A 161 23.90 -30.00 15.76
N SER A 162 24.81 -30.98 15.68
CA SER A 162 25.56 -31.25 14.47
C SER A 162 26.36 -30.06 13.92
N GLY A 163 26.91 -29.22 14.81
CA GLY A 163 27.56 -27.95 14.48
C GLY A 163 26.58 -26.82 14.09
N GLN A 164 25.27 -27.07 14.05
CA GLN A 164 24.25 -26.10 13.70
C GLN A 164 23.80 -25.33 14.95
N PHE A 165 24.36 -24.15 15.14
CA PHE A 165 24.05 -23.31 16.31
C PHE A 165 22.55 -22.99 16.46
N ILE A 166 21.81 -22.91 15.34
CA ILE A 166 20.35 -22.70 15.35
C ILE A 166 19.59 -23.82 16.10
N PHE A 167 20.08 -25.06 16.09
CA PHE A 167 19.48 -26.15 16.86
C PHE A 167 19.49 -25.81 18.35
N ALA A 168 20.67 -25.48 18.89
CA ALA A 168 20.85 -25.15 20.30
C ALA A 168 20.00 -23.93 20.72
N VAL A 169 20.01 -22.87 19.89
CA VAL A 169 19.17 -21.68 20.13
C VAL A 169 17.68 -22.05 20.16
N THR A 170 17.23 -22.91 19.24
CA THR A 170 15.83 -23.33 19.16
C THR A 170 15.43 -24.18 20.37
N VAL A 171 16.28 -25.10 20.82
CA VAL A 171 16.10 -25.90 22.04
C VAL A 171 15.93 -25.00 23.26
N ILE A 172 16.86 -24.07 23.48
CA ILE A 172 16.81 -23.15 24.62
C ILE A 172 15.52 -22.32 24.58
N LYS A 173 15.16 -21.76 23.42
CA LYS A 173 13.92 -20.99 23.29
C LYS A 173 12.68 -21.83 23.55
N TYR A 174 12.64 -23.08 23.07
CA TYR A 174 11.50 -23.98 23.28
C TYR A 174 11.28 -24.33 24.76
N ILE A 175 12.37 -24.44 25.51
CA ILE A 175 12.36 -24.67 26.97
C ILE A 175 11.99 -23.39 27.74
N ASP A 176 12.39 -22.21 27.25
CA ASP A 176 12.16 -20.89 27.87
C ASP A 176 10.71 -20.41 27.75
N THR A 177 9.78 -21.15 28.37
CA THR A 177 8.35 -20.83 28.43
C THR A 177 7.84 -20.80 29.87
N ILE A 178 6.74 -20.10 30.10
CA ILE A 178 6.05 -20.05 31.40
C ILE A 178 4.90 -21.06 31.50
N ASP A 179 4.45 -21.63 30.38
CA ASP A 179 3.23 -22.42 30.32
C ASP A 179 3.43 -23.90 30.70
N ASP A 180 4.66 -24.42 30.53
CA ASP A 180 4.99 -25.82 30.73
C ASP A 180 6.25 -25.94 31.60
N LEU A 181 6.46 -27.09 32.25
CA LEU A 181 7.67 -27.35 33.01
C LEU A 181 8.89 -27.47 32.07
N PRO A 182 9.98 -26.72 32.31
CA PRO A 182 11.19 -26.81 31.49
C PRO A 182 11.78 -28.21 31.40
N GLN A 183 11.68 -28.99 32.48
CA GLN A 183 12.13 -30.37 32.56
C GLN A 183 11.37 -31.27 31.57
N ASP A 184 10.05 -31.16 31.52
CA ASP A 184 9.22 -31.94 30.60
C ASP A 184 9.48 -31.58 29.14
N ARG A 185 9.72 -30.30 28.86
CA ARG A 185 10.08 -29.79 27.53
C ARG A 185 11.45 -30.32 27.08
N LEU A 186 12.43 -30.31 27.98
CA LEU A 186 13.75 -30.89 27.71
C LEU A 186 13.63 -32.40 27.45
N ASN A 187 12.93 -33.13 28.32
CA ASN A 187 12.69 -34.56 28.14
C ASN A 187 11.96 -34.87 26.82
N THR A 188 11.02 -34.02 26.41
CA THR A 188 10.35 -34.15 25.11
C THR A 188 11.35 -34.11 23.95
N ILE A 189 12.37 -33.24 24.02
CA ILE A 189 13.41 -33.16 22.99
C ILE A 189 14.33 -34.38 23.05
N LEU A 190 14.75 -34.81 24.24
CA LEU A 190 15.66 -35.94 24.44
C LEU A 190 15.03 -37.28 24.05
N ASN A 191 13.72 -37.43 24.20
CA ASN A 191 12.99 -38.64 23.83
C ASN A 191 12.68 -38.75 22.33
N ILE A 192 13.06 -37.77 21.51
CA ILE A 192 12.96 -37.87 20.06
C ILE A 192 13.99 -38.92 19.60
N GLU A 193 13.53 -39.98 18.93
CA GLU A 193 14.41 -41.00 18.38
C GLU A 193 15.41 -40.40 17.38
N SER A 194 16.69 -40.43 17.75
CA SER A 194 17.81 -40.05 16.90
C SER A 194 17.96 -41.05 15.75
N GLY A 195 18.15 -40.56 14.53
CA GLY A 195 18.12 -41.40 13.31
C GLY A 195 17.58 -40.69 12.07
N GLY A 196 16.96 -39.52 12.28
CA GLY A 196 16.69 -38.54 11.24
C GLY A 196 15.66 -38.93 10.19
N ILE A 197 15.38 -37.98 9.29
CA ILE A 197 14.80 -38.27 7.99
C ILE A 197 16.02 -38.54 7.08
N GLN A 198 16.21 -39.77 6.58
CA GLN A 198 17.42 -40.13 5.81
C GLN A 198 17.68 -39.21 4.61
N GLU A 199 16.64 -38.60 4.05
CA GLU A 199 16.71 -37.68 2.91
C GLU A 199 16.90 -36.21 3.33
N SER A 200 16.92 -35.90 4.64
CA SER A 200 17.09 -34.53 5.12
C SER A 200 18.57 -34.14 5.23
N PRO A 201 18.96 -32.93 4.78
CA PRO A 201 20.30 -32.39 5.02
C PRO A 201 20.54 -32.01 6.50
N TYR A 202 19.47 -31.83 7.29
CA TYR A 202 19.51 -31.38 8.68
C TYR A 202 18.59 -32.23 9.58
N PRO A 203 18.86 -33.54 9.72
CA PRO A 203 17.91 -34.50 10.28
C PRO A 203 17.45 -34.13 11.71
N GLU A 204 18.38 -33.79 12.60
CA GLU A 204 18.07 -33.45 13.99
C GLU A 204 17.31 -32.12 14.12
N LEU A 205 17.65 -31.13 13.29
CA LEU A 205 16.95 -29.84 13.28
C LEU A 205 15.52 -29.99 12.76
N ASP A 206 15.32 -30.79 11.72
CA ASP A 206 13.99 -31.07 11.17
C ASP A 206 13.13 -31.85 12.15
N LEU A 207 13.71 -32.82 12.87
CA LEU A 207 13.03 -33.52 13.96
C LEU A 207 12.57 -32.55 15.06
N LEU A 208 13.42 -31.61 15.46
CA LEU A 208 13.07 -30.58 16.44
C LEU A 208 11.93 -29.69 15.93
N TYR A 209 11.97 -29.24 14.67
CA TYR A 209 10.89 -28.45 14.08
C TYR A 209 9.57 -29.22 14.00
N ARG A 210 9.60 -30.50 13.64
CA ARG A 210 8.41 -31.38 13.66
C ARG A 210 7.85 -31.50 15.07
N GLN A 211 8.71 -31.71 16.08
CA GLN A 211 8.27 -31.78 17.47
C GLN A 211 7.60 -30.48 17.94
N ILE A 212 8.14 -29.32 17.56
CA ILE A 212 7.53 -28.01 17.86
C ILE A 212 6.14 -27.89 17.22
N LEU A 213 6.00 -28.29 15.96
CA LEU A 213 4.74 -28.21 15.21
C LEU A 213 3.69 -29.22 15.71
N LEU A 214 4.10 -30.42 16.15
CA LEU A 214 3.21 -31.43 16.74
C LEU A 214 2.47 -30.90 17.99
N ASN A 215 3.04 -29.93 18.69
CA ASN A 215 2.40 -29.31 19.86
C ASN A 215 1.31 -28.28 19.49
N CYS A 216 1.10 -27.98 18.20
CA CYS A 216 0.08 -27.04 17.75
C CYS A 216 -1.31 -27.69 17.67
N ARG A 217 -2.14 -27.50 18.71
CA ARG A 217 -3.47 -28.11 18.82
C ARG A 217 -4.48 -27.72 17.72
N LYS A 218 -4.33 -26.53 17.11
CA LYS A 218 -5.26 -25.97 16.11
C LYS A 218 -4.58 -25.80 14.74
N TRP A 219 -3.94 -26.87 14.25
CA TRP A 219 -3.18 -26.81 13.00
C TRP A 219 -3.95 -26.20 11.82
N ASN A 220 -5.23 -26.53 11.63
CA ASN A 220 -6.05 -25.97 10.55
C ASN A 220 -6.17 -24.43 10.57
N GLN A 221 -6.00 -23.78 11.72
CA GLN A 221 -6.00 -22.32 11.86
C GLN A 221 -4.57 -21.74 11.82
N VAL A 222 -3.58 -22.50 12.28
CA VAL A 222 -2.15 -22.12 12.25
C VAL A 222 -1.60 -22.18 10.82
N TYR A 223 -1.94 -23.23 10.08
CA TYR A 223 -1.50 -23.49 8.71
C TYR A 223 -1.66 -22.29 7.77
N PRO A 224 -2.84 -21.65 7.62
CA PRO A 224 -2.99 -20.51 6.71
C PRO A 224 -2.15 -19.30 7.15
N ILE A 225 -1.91 -19.12 8.45
CA ILE A 225 -1.04 -18.07 8.97
C ILE A 225 0.41 -18.36 8.59
N LEU A 226 0.91 -19.58 8.84
CA LEU A 226 2.25 -19.99 8.43
C LEU A 226 2.43 -19.86 6.91
N ARG A 227 1.42 -20.26 6.14
CA ARG A 227 1.38 -20.11 4.68
C ARG A 227 1.60 -18.66 4.26
N LEU A 228 0.95 -17.71 4.92
CA LEU A 228 1.15 -16.29 4.69
C LEU A 228 2.58 -15.83 5.05
N LEU A 229 3.13 -16.34 6.16
CA LEU A 229 4.47 -15.95 6.63
C LEU A 229 5.60 -16.46 5.72
N VAL A 230 5.48 -17.69 5.20
CA VAL A 230 6.48 -18.29 4.29
C VAL A 230 6.34 -17.81 2.84
N THR A 231 5.18 -17.29 2.45
CA THR A 231 5.00 -16.69 1.12
C THR A 231 5.92 -15.47 1.00
N PRO A 232 6.72 -15.30 -0.07
CA PRO A 232 7.50 -14.08 -0.29
C PRO A 232 6.62 -12.84 -0.39
N LYS A 233 7.14 -11.66 -0.01
CA LYS A 233 6.39 -10.41 -0.23
C LYS A 233 6.27 -10.19 -1.74
N LEU A 234 5.04 -10.07 -2.25
CA LEU A 234 4.80 -9.93 -3.69
C LEU A 234 5.23 -8.54 -4.15
N GLU A 235 6.26 -8.51 -5.00
CA GLU A 235 6.71 -7.30 -5.67
C GLU A 235 5.64 -6.82 -6.67
N ASN A 236 5.48 -5.50 -6.82
CA ASN A 236 4.55 -4.83 -7.75
C ASN A 236 3.06 -4.84 -7.37
N LEU A 237 2.68 -5.20 -6.15
CA LEU A 237 1.35 -4.86 -5.61
C LEU A 237 1.42 -3.51 -4.90
N TYR A 238 0.41 -2.66 -5.07
CA TYR A 238 0.31 -1.40 -4.35
C TYR A 238 0.14 -1.69 -2.86
N SER A 239 1.22 -1.50 -2.09
CA SER A 239 1.24 -1.72 -0.64
C SER A 239 1.93 -0.54 0.01
N PRO A 240 1.18 0.37 0.67
CA PRO A 240 1.76 1.46 1.43
C PRO A 240 2.70 0.95 2.52
N ASP A 241 3.78 1.67 2.79
CA ASP A 241 4.80 1.29 3.79
C ASP A 241 4.25 1.14 5.22
N TRP A 242 3.09 1.73 5.50
CA TRP A 242 2.42 1.65 6.80
C TRP A 242 1.50 0.43 6.95
N ILE A 243 1.22 -0.31 5.87
CA ILE A 243 0.43 -1.55 5.93
C ILE A 243 1.37 -2.74 6.13
N HIS A 244 1.25 -3.35 7.30
CA HIS A 244 1.98 -4.54 7.68
C HIS A 244 1.09 -5.76 7.47
N TRP A 245 1.09 -6.32 6.25
CA TRP A 245 0.22 -7.44 5.86
C TRP A 245 0.39 -8.71 6.72
N ARG A 246 1.50 -8.82 7.46
CA ARG A 246 1.79 -9.94 8.35
C ARG A 246 1.73 -9.55 9.81
N SER A 247 1.15 -8.39 10.15
CA SER A 247 0.92 -8.01 11.54
C SER A 247 -0.20 -8.86 12.16
N PRO A 248 -0.18 -9.09 13.48
CA PRO A 248 -1.29 -9.73 14.17
C PRO A 248 -2.65 -9.07 13.87
N SER A 249 -2.71 -7.73 13.82
CA SER A 249 -3.94 -6.99 13.55
C SER A 249 -4.52 -7.24 12.15
N ILE A 250 -3.67 -7.35 11.12
CA ILE A 250 -4.10 -7.63 9.75
C ILE A 250 -4.41 -9.12 9.57
N ILE A 251 -3.59 -10.03 10.11
CA ILE A 251 -3.82 -11.48 10.07
C ILE A 251 -5.16 -11.85 10.71
N THR A 252 -5.49 -11.20 11.83
CA THR A 252 -6.79 -11.36 12.51
C THR A 252 -7.95 -11.06 11.55
N ARG A 253 -7.86 -9.98 10.76
CA ARG A 253 -8.87 -9.61 9.75
C ARG A 253 -8.88 -10.54 8.55
N LEU A 254 -7.71 -10.94 8.05
CA LEU A 254 -7.56 -11.82 6.88
C LEU A 254 -8.26 -13.17 7.11
N PHE A 255 -8.09 -13.74 8.30
CA PHE A 255 -8.62 -15.06 8.64
C PHE A 255 -9.87 -15.03 9.52
N ASN A 256 -10.48 -13.84 9.72
CA ASN A 256 -11.69 -13.64 10.53
C ASN A 256 -11.57 -14.26 11.94
N LEU A 257 -10.44 -14.00 12.59
CA LEU A 257 -10.14 -14.43 13.94
C LEU A 257 -10.59 -13.35 14.94
N ARG A 258 -10.64 -13.70 16.22
CA ARG A 258 -10.87 -12.72 17.29
C ARG A 258 -9.57 -12.04 17.69
N ASP A 259 -9.67 -10.83 18.22
CA ASP A 259 -8.52 -10.13 18.82
C ASP A 259 -7.84 -11.03 19.88
N GLY A 260 -6.52 -11.16 19.81
CA GLY A 260 -5.73 -12.05 20.68
C GLY A 260 -5.64 -13.51 20.22
N GLU A 261 -6.41 -13.93 19.21
CA GLU A 261 -6.44 -15.33 18.77
C GLU A 261 -5.20 -15.72 17.96
N VAL A 262 -4.58 -14.77 17.22
CA VAL A 262 -3.32 -15.01 16.50
C VAL A 262 -2.20 -15.38 17.46
N GLU A 263 -2.09 -14.64 18.56
CA GLU A 263 -1.10 -14.84 19.61
C GLU A 263 -1.28 -16.21 20.27
N ILE A 264 -2.51 -16.59 20.59
CA ILE A 264 -2.83 -17.91 21.16
C ILE A 264 -2.50 -19.03 20.16
N LEU A 265 -2.83 -18.86 18.88
CA LEU A 265 -2.58 -19.86 17.84
C LEU A 265 -1.07 -20.08 17.62
N LEU A 266 -0.27 -19.01 17.70
CA LEU A 266 1.17 -19.06 17.45
C LEU A 266 2.01 -19.20 18.73
N ALA A 267 1.42 -19.16 19.93
CA ALA A 267 2.13 -19.21 21.21
C ALA A 267 3.09 -20.42 21.34
N ARG A 268 2.70 -21.57 20.77
CA ARG A 268 3.51 -22.80 20.80
C ARG A 268 4.67 -22.79 19.80
N LEU A 269 4.78 -21.74 18.98
CA LEU A 269 5.83 -21.54 17.97
C LEU A 269 6.84 -20.44 18.35
N HIS A 270 6.83 -19.94 19.58
CA HIS A 270 7.74 -18.87 20.04
C HIS A 270 9.24 -19.16 19.84
N SER A 271 9.64 -20.44 19.75
CA SER A 271 11.03 -20.82 19.46
C SER A 271 11.45 -20.54 18.03
N VAL A 272 10.50 -20.48 17.09
CA VAL A 272 10.71 -20.38 15.65
C VAL A 272 10.01 -19.19 14.99
N ILE A 273 9.15 -18.49 15.73
CA ILE A 273 8.42 -17.29 15.29
C ILE A 273 8.61 -16.18 16.32
N ALA A 274 8.92 -14.98 15.85
CA ALA A 274 8.96 -13.78 16.66
C ALA A 274 7.69 -12.95 16.43
N ILE A 275 6.97 -12.69 17.52
CA ILE A 275 5.79 -11.83 17.55
C ILE A 275 6.13 -10.61 18.39
N SER A 276 5.93 -9.42 17.83
CA SER A 276 6.11 -8.15 18.54
C SER A 276 4.98 -7.91 19.54
N GLU A 277 5.25 -7.17 20.62
CA GLU A 277 4.20 -6.67 21.52
C GLU A 277 3.28 -5.66 20.80
N ASP A 278 3.79 -4.96 19.79
CA ASP A 278 2.98 -4.11 18.92
C ASP A 278 2.30 -4.96 17.84
N VAL A 279 0.98 -5.08 17.95
CA VAL A 279 0.09 -5.84 17.05
C VAL A 279 0.07 -5.32 15.61
N ASN A 280 0.69 -4.17 15.34
CA ASN A 280 0.80 -3.59 13.99
C ASN A 280 2.16 -3.85 13.34
N VAL A 281 3.09 -4.54 14.00
CA VAL A 281 4.37 -4.94 13.42
C VAL A 281 4.26 -6.33 12.81
N ASP A 282 4.87 -6.54 11.64
CA ASP A 282 4.90 -7.84 10.96
C ASP A 282 5.46 -8.94 11.89
N ILE A 283 4.81 -10.11 11.85
CA ILE A 283 5.36 -11.34 12.42
C ILE A 283 6.50 -11.83 11.52
N HIS A 284 7.59 -12.28 12.14
CA HIS A 284 8.78 -12.73 11.42
C HIS A 284 9.21 -14.13 11.85
N ILE A 285 9.61 -14.94 10.87
CA ILE A 285 10.35 -16.18 11.09
C ILE A 285 11.83 -15.77 11.20
N PRO A 286 12.49 -15.89 12.38
CA PRO A 286 13.82 -15.31 12.58
C PRO A 286 14.93 -15.99 11.77
N HIS A 287 14.74 -17.25 11.39
CA HIS A 287 15.77 -18.05 10.74
C HIS A 287 15.22 -18.75 9.48
N ALA A 288 15.96 -18.63 8.37
CA ALA A 288 15.54 -19.13 7.06
C ALA A 288 15.30 -20.64 7.05
N SER A 289 16.08 -21.42 7.81
CA SER A 289 15.94 -22.89 7.84
C SER A 289 14.54 -23.38 8.21
N PHE A 290 13.78 -22.63 9.02
CA PHE A 290 12.41 -23.02 9.38
C PHE A 290 11.45 -22.79 8.20
N THR A 291 11.61 -21.68 7.48
CA THR A 291 10.90 -21.43 6.21
C THR A 291 11.24 -22.50 5.18
N GLU A 292 12.53 -22.82 4.99
CA GLU A 292 12.97 -23.89 4.08
C GLU A 292 12.39 -25.26 4.47
N PHE A 293 12.39 -25.58 5.76
CA PHE A 293 11.79 -26.80 6.28
C PHE A 293 10.29 -26.87 5.94
N LEU A 294 9.52 -25.81 6.19
CA LEU A 294 8.08 -25.75 5.91
C LEU A 294 7.77 -25.87 4.41
N LEU A 295 8.64 -25.32 3.54
CA LEU A 295 8.49 -25.37 2.08
C LEU A 295 8.90 -26.72 1.47
N ASP A 296 9.65 -27.54 2.21
CA ASP A 296 10.10 -28.85 1.75
C ASP A 296 9.16 -29.96 2.23
N ARG A 297 8.50 -30.64 1.29
CA ARG A 297 7.52 -31.70 1.58
C ARG A 297 8.14 -32.94 2.21
N ILE A 298 9.38 -33.28 1.86
CA ILE A 298 10.07 -34.47 2.39
C ILE A 298 10.45 -34.22 3.85
N ARG A 299 10.97 -33.02 4.14
CA ARG A 299 11.40 -32.60 5.48
C ARG A 299 10.22 -32.41 6.44
N SER A 300 9.19 -31.65 6.03
CA SER A 300 8.07 -31.28 6.92
C SER A 300 6.89 -32.26 6.94
N ARG A 301 6.77 -33.12 5.92
CA ARG A 301 5.70 -34.13 5.76
C ARG A 301 4.30 -33.53 5.90
N GLU A 302 3.55 -33.90 6.94
CA GLU A 302 2.19 -33.41 7.21
C GLU A 302 2.11 -31.90 7.50
N PHE A 303 3.25 -31.27 7.82
CA PHE A 303 3.35 -29.83 8.07
C PHE A 303 3.79 -29.01 6.84
N HIS A 304 3.89 -29.66 5.67
CA HIS A 304 4.27 -28.99 4.43
C HIS A 304 3.34 -27.83 4.10
N THR A 305 3.94 -26.65 3.96
CA THR A 305 3.26 -25.36 3.83
C THR A 305 3.74 -24.66 2.57
N PRO A 306 3.13 -24.93 1.40
CA PRO A 306 3.50 -24.28 0.14
C PRO A 306 3.12 -22.80 0.15
N THR A 307 3.84 -21.96 -0.60
CA THR A 307 3.52 -20.53 -0.71
C THR A 307 2.13 -20.29 -1.31
N TYR A 308 1.56 -19.12 -1.06
CA TYR A 308 0.44 -18.62 -1.85
C TYR A 308 0.93 -18.24 -3.25
N SER A 309 0.21 -18.70 -4.27
CA SER A 309 0.33 -18.09 -5.59
C SER A 309 -0.11 -16.62 -5.54
N ARG A 310 0.31 -15.82 -6.52
CA ARG A 310 -0.10 -14.41 -6.62
C ARG A 310 -1.62 -14.25 -6.59
N MET A 311 -2.34 -15.12 -7.29
CA MET A 311 -3.81 -15.07 -7.36
C MET A 311 -4.46 -15.39 -6.01
N GLU A 312 -4.02 -16.45 -5.32
CA GLU A 312 -4.57 -16.79 -3.99
C GLU A 312 -4.29 -15.69 -2.96
N TYR A 313 -3.10 -15.09 -2.99
CA TYR A 313 -2.77 -13.97 -2.13
C TYR A 313 -3.69 -12.77 -2.40
N CYS A 314 -3.86 -12.40 -3.68
CA CYS A 314 -4.75 -11.32 -4.07
C CYS A 314 -6.21 -11.61 -3.70
N ASP A 315 -6.67 -12.86 -3.84
CA ASP A 315 -8.01 -13.28 -3.43
C ASP A 315 -8.23 -13.07 -1.92
N LEU A 316 -7.27 -13.51 -1.11
CA LEU A 316 -7.28 -13.34 0.35
C LEU A 316 -7.34 -11.86 0.74
N ILE A 317 -6.49 -11.02 0.15
CA ILE A 317 -6.46 -9.58 0.44
C ILE A 317 -7.77 -8.92 -0.02
N ALA A 318 -8.19 -9.14 -1.27
CA ALA A 318 -9.40 -8.54 -1.83
C ALA A 318 -10.65 -8.86 -0.98
N MET A 319 -10.78 -10.11 -0.56
CA MET A 319 -11.87 -10.56 0.31
C MET A 319 -11.86 -9.81 1.64
N MET A 320 -10.70 -9.65 2.28
CA MET A 320 -10.58 -8.92 3.55
C MET A 320 -10.89 -7.43 3.38
N LEU A 321 -10.42 -6.79 2.30
CA LEU A 321 -10.71 -5.39 2.01
C LEU A 321 -12.22 -5.18 1.80
N LEU A 322 -12.88 -6.03 1.01
CA LEU A 322 -14.32 -5.97 0.81
C LEU A 322 -15.11 -6.19 2.11
N ARG A 323 -14.70 -7.15 2.95
CA ARG A 323 -15.31 -7.38 4.28
C ARG A 323 -15.17 -6.16 5.18
N THR A 324 -14.03 -5.48 5.14
CA THR A 324 -13.79 -4.26 5.92
C THR A 324 -14.78 -3.14 5.58
N LEU A 325 -15.31 -3.13 4.35
CA LEU A 325 -16.32 -2.16 3.90
C LEU A 325 -17.75 -2.52 4.30
N SER A 326 -18.06 -3.81 4.52
CA SER A 326 -19.42 -4.29 4.78
C SER A 326 -20.16 -3.59 5.93
N PRO A 327 -19.53 -3.28 7.09
CA PRO A 327 -20.20 -2.57 8.19
C PRO A 327 -20.74 -1.19 7.81
N PHE A 328 -20.15 -0.52 6.82
CA PHE A 328 -20.57 0.80 6.35
C PHE A 328 -21.89 0.74 5.58
N THR A 329 -22.17 -0.38 4.92
CA THR A 329 -23.43 -0.59 4.21
C THR A 329 -24.59 -0.81 5.17
N PHE A 330 -24.40 -1.63 6.21
CA PHE A 330 -25.47 -1.96 7.16
C PHE A 330 -25.95 -0.75 7.97
N ARG A 331 -25.02 0.15 8.31
CA ARG A 331 -25.30 1.36 9.12
C ARG A 331 -25.50 2.61 8.28
N TYR A 332 -25.74 2.44 6.98
CA TYR A 332 -25.78 3.57 6.07
C TYR A 332 -27.09 4.37 6.24
N PRO A 333 -27.05 5.68 6.54
CA PRO A 333 -28.25 6.43 6.92
C PRO A 333 -29.39 6.39 5.88
N PRO A 334 -29.12 6.49 4.56
CA PRO A 334 -30.15 6.32 3.53
C PRO A 334 -30.86 4.96 3.50
N TYR A 335 -30.26 3.92 4.09
CA TYR A 335 -30.78 2.55 4.05
C TYR A 335 -31.42 2.09 5.37
N CYS A 336 -31.38 2.91 6.41
CA CYS A 336 -31.95 2.56 7.70
C CYS A 336 -33.48 2.36 7.58
N SER A 337 -33.94 1.22 8.10
CA SER A 337 -35.36 0.90 8.25
C SER A 337 -35.95 1.54 9.52
N SER A 338 -37.29 1.59 9.61
CA SER A 338 -38.13 2.36 10.55
C SER A 338 -37.84 2.25 12.07
N ARG A 339 -36.86 1.45 12.51
CA ARG A 339 -36.48 1.28 13.92
C ARG A 339 -35.56 2.37 14.48
N GLN A 340 -34.90 3.16 13.63
CA GLN A 340 -34.02 4.27 14.04
C GLN A 340 -34.33 5.52 13.20
N SER A 341 -34.32 6.71 13.82
CA SER A 341 -34.49 7.96 13.06
C SER A 341 -33.26 8.24 12.19
N PHE A 342 -33.46 8.81 11.00
CA PHE A 342 -32.37 9.20 10.10
C PHE A 342 -31.28 10.02 10.83
N SER A 343 -31.67 10.96 11.68
CA SER A 343 -30.74 11.80 12.44
C SER A 343 -29.83 11.00 13.39
N ALA A 344 -30.37 9.95 14.02
CA ALA A 344 -29.58 9.09 14.90
C ALA A 344 -28.59 8.23 14.09
N ALA A 345 -29.05 7.61 13.00
CA ALA A 345 -28.20 6.83 12.10
C ALA A 345 -27.09 7.69 11.47
N PHE A 346 -27.44 8.89 11.01
CA PHE A 346 -26.48 9.84 10.46
C PHE A 346 -25.43 10.28 11.47
N LYS A 347 -25.82 10.53 12.73
CA LYS A 347 -24.88 10.87 13.80
C LYS A 347 -23.88 9.74 14.05
N GLU A 348 -24.35 8.50 14.14
CA GLU A 348 -23.51 7.33 14.35
C GLU A 348 -22.57 7.09 13.15
N TRP A 349 -23.10 7.11 11.93
CA TRP A 349 -22.32 6.96 10.70
C TRP A 349 -21.21 8.03 10.60
N ARG A 350 -21.54 9.29 10.92
CA ARG A 350 -20.56 10.39 10.92
C ARG A 350 -19.48 10.22 11.98
N GLN A 351 -19.81 9.70 13.16
CA GLN A 351 -18.82 9.38 14.20
C GLN A 351 -17.85 8.30 13.72
N ASN A 352 -18.35 7.25 13.07
CA ASN A 352 -17.53 6.17 12.52
C ASN A 352 -16.58 6.70 11.43
N ILE A 353 -17.08 7.56 10.52
CA ILE A 353 -16.23 8.16 9.48
C ILE A 353 -15.16 9.08 10.06
N ASN A 354 -15.50 9.90 11.06
CA ASN A 354 -14.53 10.79 11.68
C ASN A 354 -13.43 10.05 12.45
N ALA A 355 -13.65 8.78 12.81
CA ALA A 355 -12.64 7.93 13.43
C ALA A 355 -11.64 7.34 12.41
N ILE A 356 -11.95 7.38 11.12
CA ILE A 356 -11.07 6.88 10.05
C ILE A 356 -9.90 7.86 9.89
N SER A 357 -8.71 7.41 10.27
CA SER A 357 -7.48 8.17 10.07
C SER A 357 -6.97 8.08 8.62
N GLU A 358 -5.95 8.88 8.28
CA GLU A 358 -5.29 8.80 6.98
C GLU A 358 -4.66 7.42 6.73
N LYS A 359 -4.14 6.78 7.79
CA LYS A 359 -3.49 5.46 7.76
C LYS A 359 -4.42 4.37 8.30
N ASP A 360 -5.66 4.37 7.81
CA ASP A 360 -6.67 3.39 8.19
C ASP A 360 -6.93 2.39 7.06
N ILE A 361 -6.96 1.10 7.41
CA ILE A 361 -7.20 0.00 6.46
C ILE A 361 -8.56 0.13 5.76
N THR A 362 -9.55 0.76 6.40
CA THR A 362 -10.90 0.97 5.85
C THR A 362 -10.88 1.89 4.64
N ARG A 363 -10.15 3.01 4.75
CA ARG A 363 -9.97 3.95 3.64
C ARG A 363 -9.24 3.29 2.49
N PHE A 364 -8.13 2.62 2.79
CA PHE A 364 -7.37 1.83 1.82
C PHE A 364 -8.27 0.79 1.12
N SER A 365 -9.14 0.12 1.89
CA SER A 365 -10.09 -0.86 1.35
C SER A 365 -11.00 -0.26 0.29
N GLY A 366 -11.57 0.92 0.54
CA GLY A 366 -12.48 1.58 -0.42
C GLY A 366 -11.78 1.98 -1.72
N GLU A 367 -10.51 2.38 -1.63
CA GLU A 367 -9.72 2.85 -2.78
C GLU A 367 -9.09 1.70 -3.59
N GLN A 368 -8.68 0.60 -2.94
CA GLN A 368 -7.73 -0.36 -3.53
C GLN A 368 -8.24 -1.80 -3.67
N TRP A 369 -9.40 -2.16 -3.12
CA TRP A 369 -9.89 -3.57 -3.17
C TRP A 369 -9.89 -4.15 -4.59
N SER A 370 -10.25 -3.33 -5.59
CA SER A 370 -10.36 -3.73 -6.99
C SER A 370 -9.02 -4.07 -7.65
N GLU A 371 -7.92 -3.43 -7.23
CA GLU A 371 -6.57 -3.71 -7.76
C GLU A 371 -6.16 -5.16 -7.50
N TYR A 372 -6.58 -5.70 -6.35
CA TYR A 372 -6.33 -7.10 -6.01
C TYR A 372 -7.25 -8.01 -6.82
N CYS A 373 -8.53 -7.64 -7.01
CA CYS A 373 -9.49 -8.44 -7.78
C CYS A 373 -9.07 -8.67 -9.23
N ILE A 374 -8.66 -7.63 -9.97
CA ILE A 374 -8.40 -7.72 -11.41
C ILE A 374 -7.24 -8.67 -11.76
N THR A 375 -6.40 -9.03 -10.79
CA THR A 375 -5.30 -9.98 -10.97
C THR A 375 -5.74 -11.46 -10.92
N ILE A 376 -7.00 -11.73 -10.60
CA ILE A 376 -7.52 -13.07 -10.32
C ILE A 376 -8.30 -13.60 -11.51
N SER A 377 -7.91 -14.74 -12.07
CA SER A 377 -8.66 -15.39 -13.15
C SER A 377 -9.80 -16.29 -12.65
N THR A 378 -9.64 -16.87 -11.46
CA THR A 378 -10.57 -17.83 -10.85
C THR A 378 -10.82 -17.46 -9.39
N PRO A 379 -11.78 -16.55 -9.12
CA PRO A 379 -12.03 -16.07 -7.76
C PRO A 379 -12.66 -17.15 -6.89
N SER A 380 -12.34 -17.10 -5.59
CA SER A 380 -12.93 -18.00 -4.61
C SER A 380 -14.42 -17.71 -4.41
N ALA A 381 -15.19 -18.73 -4.02
CA ALA A 381 -16.61 -18.56 -3.67
C ALA A 381 -16.81 -17.53 -2.54
N GLN A 382 -15.84 -17.40 -1.64
CA GLN A 382 -15.87 -16.41 -0.57
C GLN A 382 -15.70 -14.99 -1.12
N LEU A 383 -14.73 -14.76 -2.01
CA LEU A 383 -14.55 -13.48 -2.68
C LEU A 383 -15.80 -13.08 -3.47
N LEU A 384 -16.39 -14.01 -4.24
CA LEU A 384 -17.64 -13.77 -4.97
C LEU A 384 -18.80 -13.38 -4.03
N ALA A 385 -18.89 -13.99 -2.86
CA ALA A 385 -19.89 -13.63 -1.87
C ALA A 385 -19.68 -12.21 -1.31
N GLU A 386 -18.44 -11.81 -1.05
CA GLU A 386 -18.14 -10.43 -0.59
C GLU A 386 -18.38 -9.38 -1.67
N LEU A 387 -18.04 -9.70 -2.93
CA LEU A 387 -18.41 -8.86 -4.08
C LEU A 387 -19.93 -8.69 -4.18
N GLY A 388 -20.71 -9.75 -3.94
CA GLY A 388 -22.17 -9.69 -3.88
C GLY A 388 -22.72 -8.74 -2.79
N ARG A 389 -21.95 -8.52 -1.71
CA ARG A 389 -22.28 -7.59 -0.62
C ARG A 389 -21.77 -6.16 -0.85
N PHE A 390 -20.86 -5.97 -1.81
CA PHE A 390 -20.34 -4.64 -2.11
C PHE A 390 -21.45 -3.69 -2.54
N ASP A 391 -21.43 -2.50 -1.96
CA ASP A 391 -22.40 -1.44 -2.23
C ASP A 391 -21.63 -0.14 -2.49
N PRO A 392 -21.64 0.40 -3.74
CA PRO A 392 -20.80 1.53 -4.10
C PRO A 392 -21.23 2.84 -3.42
N TYR A 393 -22.51 2.99 -3.03
CA TYR A 393 -23.05 4.23 -2.48
C TYR A 393 -22.49 4.58 -1.09
N PRO A 394 -22.56 3.71 -0.05
CA PRO A 394 -21.96 3.99 1.25
C PRO A 394 -20.44 4.14 1.17
N VAL A 395 -19.77 3.41 0.28
CA VAL A 395 -18.32 3.48 0.10
C VAL A 395 -17.93 4.81 -0.55
N ALA A 396 -18.63 5.26 -1.60
CA ALA A 396 -18.40 6.57 -2.21
C ALA A 396 -18.67 7.71 -1.20
N ALA A 397 -19.73 7.60 -0.41
CA ALA A 397 -20.04 8.54 0.66
C ALA A 397 -18.90 8.62 1.70
N MET A 398 -18.32 7.48 2.09
CA MET A 398 -17.15 7.42 2.97
C MET A 398 -15.94 8.10 2.31
N LEU A 399 -15.53 7.68 1.11
CA LEU A 399 -14.34 8.18 0.42
C LEU A 399 -14.36 9.70 0.22
N VAL A 400 -15.51 10.25 -0.18
CA VAL A 400 -15.67 11.70 -0.37
C VAL A 400 -15.69 12.45 0.97
N SER A 401 -16.18 11.81 2.05
CA SER A 401 -16.24 12.41 3.39
C SER A 401 -14.91 12.35 4.14
N THR A 402 -14.04 11.36 3.87
CA THR A 402 -12.71 11.25 4.50
C THR A 402 -11.62 12.03 3.77
N GLN A 403 -11.96 12.78 2.70
CA GLN A 403 -11.00 13.40 1.78
C GLN A 403 -9.95 12.38 1.33
N ALA A 404 -10.39 11.33 0.63
CA ALA A 404 -9.57 10.23 0.07
C ALA A 404 -8.20 10.70 -0.48
N LEU A 405 -7.17 9.84 -0.40
CA LEU A 405 -5.79 10.22 -0.77
C LEU A 405 -5.73 10.57 -2.25
N SER A 406 -6.62 9.90 -2.97
CA SER A 406 -6.94 9.99 -4.38
C SER A 406 -8.27 10.73 -4.63
N GLY A 407 -8.35 11.45 -5.75
CA GLY A 407 -9.60 12.10 -6.17
C GLY A 407 -10.64 11.12 -6.72
N PRO A 408 -11.91 11.54 -6.92
CA PRO A 408 -12.97 10.70 -7.46
C PRO A 408 -12.62 9.91 -8.72
N SER A 409 -11.86 10.52 -9.64
CA SER A 409 -11.44 9.89 -10.89
C SER A 409 -10.67 8.59 -10.68
N GLU A 410 -9.83 8.51 -9.65
CA GLU A 410 -8.90 7.39 -9.48
C GLU A 410 -9.64 6.14 -9.00
N TRP A 411 -10.40 6.23 -7.89
CA TRP A 411 -11.16 5.08 -7.40
C TRP A 411 -12.35 4.72 -8.33
N LEU A 412 -12.94 5.68 -9.05
CA LEU A 412 -13.92 5.38 -10.11
C LEU A 412 -13.30 4.58 -11.26
N SER A 413 -12.09 4.96 -11.71
CA SER A 413 -11.35 4.21 -12.73
C SER A 413 -11.11 2.77 -12.30
N ARG A 414 -10.66 2.57 -11.05
CA ARG A 414 -10.42 1.24 -10.49
C ARG A 414 -11.69 0.40 -10.39
N TRP A 415 -12.80 0.99 -9.93
CA TRP A 415 -14.09 0.30 -9.89
C TRP A 415 -14.59 -0.06 -11.29
N ALA A 416 -14.41 0.81 -12.29
CA ALA A 416 -14.78 0.52 -13.67
C ALA A 416 -13.95 -0.65 -14.26
N GLN A 417 -12.65 -0.71 -13.98
CA GLN A 417 -11.80 -1.84 -14.35
C GLN A 417 -12.28 -3.13 -13.68
N SER A 418 -12.67 -3.08 -12.40
CA SER A 418 -13.23 -4.25 -11.71
C SER A 418 -14.54 -4.73 -12.33
N MET A 419 -15.38 -3.84 -12.86
CA MET A 419 -16.60 -4.25 -13.57
C MET A 419 -16.28 -4.98 -14.87
N ALA A 420 -15.31 -4.50 -15.64
CA ALA A 420 -14.87 -5.18 -16.86
C ALA A 420 -14.35 -6.58 -16.53
N TRP A 421 -13.54 -6.68 -15.48
CA TRP A 421 -13.08 -7.95 -14.93
C TRP A 421 -14.25 -8.86 -14.49
N MET A 422 -15.18 -8.37 -13.68
CA MET A 422 -16.36 -9.13 -13.24
C MET A 422 -17.20 -9.66 -14.41
N LYS A 423 -17.38 -8.87 -15.47
CA LYS A 423 -18.08 -9.30 -16.69
C LYS A 423 -17.33 -10.43 -17.40
N SER A 424 -16.00 -10.40 -17.41
CA SER A 424 -15.19 -11.43 -18.06
C SER A 424 -15.28 -12.81 -17.39
N LEU A 425 -15.63 -12.87 -16.11
CA LEU A 425 -15.76 -14.12 -15.36
C LEU A 425 -17.02 -14.92 -15.73
N ASN A 426 -18.05 -14.27 -16.29
CA ASN A 426 -19.33 -14.89 -16.67
C ASN A 426 -20.03 -15.67 -15.53
N GLU A 427 -19.88 -15.18 -14.29
CA GLU A 427 -20.45 -15.82 -13.10
C GLU A 427 -21.86 -15.31 -12.77
N SER A 428 -22.81 -16.23 -12.58
CA SER A 428 -24.21 -15.88 -12.28
C SER A 428 -24.36 -15.04 -11.01
N ASN A 429 -23.55 -15.34 -9.98
CA ASN A 429 -23.54 -14.62 -8.70
C ASN A 429 -23.14 -13.14 -8.82
N LEU A 430 -22.50 -12.75 -9.91
CA LEU A 430 -22.04 -11.37 -10.15
C LEU A 430 -23.10 -10.47 -10.81
N HIS A 431 -24.24 -11.01 -11.24
CA HIS A 431 -25.27 -10.20 -11.93
C HIS A 431 -25.78 -9.03 -11.06
N LYS A 432 -26.09 -9.29 -9.79
CA LYS A 432 -26.58 -8.25 -8.86
C LYS A 432 -25.53 -7.18 -8.55
N PRO A 433 -24.30 -7.50 -8.12
CA PRO A 433 -23.29 -6.47 -7.86
C PRO A 433 -22.91 -5.70 -9.14
N LEU A 434 -22.86 -6.35 -10.30
CA LEU A 434 -22.68 -5.67 -11.58
C LEU A 434 -23.79 -4.67 -11.85
N GLN A 435 -25.05 -5.07 -11.69
CA GLN A 435 -26.20 -4.17 -11.88
C GLN A 435 -26.14 -2.94 -10.94
N ARG A 436 -25.74 -3.12 -9.67
CA ARG A 436 -25.59 -1.99 -8.73
C ARG A 436 -24.49 -1.02 -9.17
N LEU A 437 -23.35 -1.54 -9.61
CA LEU A 437 -22.26 -0.73 -10.12
C LEU A 437 -22.64 -0.02 -11.41
N GLU A 438 -23.28 -0.71 -12.36
CA GLU A 438 -23.79 -0.11 -13.61
C GLU A 438 -24.77 1.02 -13.33
N SER A 439 -25.69 0.83 -12.38
CA SER A 439 -26.58 1.89 -11.92
C SER A 439 -25.79 3.06 -11.35
N PHE A 440 -24.82 2.81 -10.46
CA PHE A 440 -23.99 3.86 -9.87
C PHE A 440 -23.17 4.65 -10.92
N PHE A 441 -22.70 4.01 -11.99
CA PHE A 441 -22.00 4.68 -13.08
C PHE A 441 -22.93 5.43 -14.05
N SER A 442 -24.24 5.16 -14.01
CA SER A 442 -25.24 5.85 -14.82
C SER A 442 -25.73 7.10 -14.10
N ASP A 443 -26.33 6.92 -12.94
CA ASP A 443 -26.89 7.99 -12.13
C ASP A 443 -27.04 7.64 -10.64
N PHE A 444 -27.10 8.68 -9.82
CA PHE A 444 -27.41 8.58 -8.40
C PHE A 444 -27.81 9.94 -7.81
N CYS A 445 -28.40 9.89 -6.62
CA CYS A 445 -28.70 11.08 -5.82
C CYS A 445 -27.57 11.35 -4.81
N ILE A 446 -27.19 12.61 -4.67
CA ILE A 446 -26.39 13.10 -3.55
C ILE A 446 -27.27 13.95 -2.63
N ALA A 447 -27.15 13.74 -1.32
CA ALA A 447 -27.77 14.57 -0.31
C ALA A 447 -26.74 15.17 0.65
N PHE A 448 -26.97 16.42 1.06
CA PHE A 448 -26.14 17.12 2.03
C PHE A 448 -26.97 18.04 2.93
N CYS A 449 -26.47 18.30 4.13
CA CYS A 449 -27.10 19.19 5.09
C CYS A 449 -26.71 20.65 4.81
N THR A 450 -27.67 21.56 4.85
CA THR A 450 -27.44 23.01 4.67
C THR A 450 -27.05 23.71 5.98
N LYS A 451 -27.24 23.07 7.13
CA LYS A 451 -26.82 23.64 8.42
C LYS A 451 -25.30 23.65 8.51
N GLY A 452 -24.73 24.86 8.51
CA GLY A 452 -23.29 25.08 8.64
C GLY A 452 -22.49 24.81 7.36
N ILE A 453 -23.16 24.69 6.20
CA ILE A 453 -22.54 24.47 4.89
C ILE A 453 -23.14 25.46 3.89
N ALA A 454 -22.32 26.29 3.27
CA ALA A 454 -22.78 27.14 2.17
C ALA A 454 -23.18 26.26 0.98
N ARG A 455 -24.41 26.41 0.47
CA ARG A 455 -24.92 25.61 -0.67
C ARG A 455 -23.96 25.65 -1.88
N SER A 456 -23.37 26.82 -2.14
CA SER A 456 -22.39 27.03 -3.21
C SER A 456 -21.11 26.20 -3.05
N SER A 457 -20.73 25.79 -1.84
CA SER A 457 -19.49 25.03 -1.59
C SER A 457 -19.55 23.57 -2.05
N VAL A 458 -20.75 23.02 -2.30
CA VAL A 458 -20.96 21.63 -2.71
C VAL A 458 -20.91 21.47 -4.24
N VAL A 459 -21.26 22.55 -4.97
CA VAL A 459 -21.35 22.59 -6.42
C VAL A 459 -20.06 22.10 -7.13
N PRO A 460 -18.84 22.50 -6.73
CA PRO A 460 -17.62 22.01 -7.37
C PRO A 460 -17.45 20.50 -7.24
N LYS A 461 -17.80 19.93 -6.07
CA LYS A 461 -17.69 18.47 -5.84
C LYS A 461 -18.64 17.68 -6.74
N ILE A 462 -19.84 18.21 -6.97
CA ILE A 462 -20.82 17.60 -7.89
C ILE A 462 -20.26 17.58 -9.31
N PHE A 463 -19.73 18.70 -9.79
CA PHE A 463 -19.14 18.78 -11.13
C PHE A 463 -17.88 17.92 -11.27
N THR A 464 -17.05 17.81 -10.23
CA THR A 464 -15.94 16.86 -10.22
C THR A 464 -16.46 15.43 -10.37
N LEU A 465 -17.50 15.03 -9.62
CA LEU A 465 -18.08 13.68 -9.73
C LEU A 465 -18.68 13.41 -11.12
N GLU A 466 -19.49 14.33 -11.66
CA GLU A 466 -20.06 14.22 -13.00
C GLU A 466 -18.97 14.13 -14.07
N GLY A 467 -17.95 14.99 -13.99
CA GLY A 467 -16.79 14.97 -14.87
C GLY A 467 -16.03 13.65 -14.79
N SER A 468 -15.80 13.12 -13.59
CA SER A 468 -15.14 11.83 -13.39
C SER A 468 -15.95 10.65 -13.94
N LEU A 469 -17.29 10.69 -13.89
CA LEU A 469 -18.16 9.67 -14.51
C LEU A 469 -18.11 9.71 -16.04
N ALA A 470 -18.01 10.90 -16.63
CA ALA A 470 -17.94 11.06 -18.08
C ALA A 470 -16.55 10.76 -18.66
N CYS A 471 -15.50 10.88 -17.84
CA CYS A 471 -14.10 10.74 -18.24
C CYS A 471 -13.37 9.69 -17.39
N ILE A 472 -13.96 8.50 -17.26
CA ILE A 472 -13.34 7.38 -16.54
C ILE A 472 -11.97 7.08 -17.15
N GLY A 473 -10.93 7.09 -16.32
CA GLY A 473 -9.55 6.85 -16.73
C GLY A 473 -8.74 8.10 -17.08
N ASP A 474 -9.33 9.31 -17.03
CA ASP A 474 -8.62 10.58 -17.19
C ASP A 474 -8.71 11.42 -15.90
N GLU A 475 -7.59 11.58 -15.20
CA GLU A 475 -7.55 12.32 -13.93
C GLU A 475 -7.54 13.85 -14.13
N ASP A 476 -7.01 14.32 -15.25
CA ASP A 476 -6.84 15.75 -15.48
C ASP A 476 -8.11 16.40 -16.01
N VAL A 477 -8.90 15.70 -16.83
CA VAL A 477 -10.14 16.27 -17.39
C VAL A 477 -11.10 16.71 -16.28
N PRO A 478 -11.46 15.91 -15.28
CA PRO A 478 -12.40 16.33 -14.23
C PRO A 478 -11.91 17.54 -13.44
N ARG A 479 -10.59 17.65 -13.20
CA ARG A 479 -9.99 18.84 -12.59
C ARG A 479 -10.16 20.06 -13.48
N ARG A 480 -9.88 19.95 -14.78
CA ARG A 480 -10.05 21.04 -15.74
C ARG A 480 -11.53 21.45 -15.90
N LEU A 481 -12.44 20.49 -15.96
CA LEU A 481 -13.89 20.72 -15.97
C LEU A 481 -14.34 21.50 -14.75
N THR A 482 -13.87 21.11 -13.56
CA THR A 482 -14.22 21.80 -12.31
C THR A 482 -13.75 23.27 -12.34
N HIS A 483 -12.53 23.54 -12.82
CA HIS A 483 -12.02 24.92 -12.98
C HIS A 483 -12.77 25.70 -14.07
N PHE A 484 -13.13 25.05 -15.17
CA PHE A 484 -13.92 25.64 -16.24
C PHE A 484 -15.28 26.11 -15.72
N VAL A 485 -15.99 25.23 -14.99
CA VAL A 485 -17.28 25.58 -14.43
C VAL A 485 -17.15 26.67 -13.36
N ALA A 486 -16.10 26.63 -12.52
CA ALA A 486 -15.86 27.64 -11.48
C ALA A 486 -15.88 29.08 -12.05
N ARG A 487 -15.35 29.30 -13.27
CA ARG A 487 -15.35 30.62 -13.94
C ARG A 487 -16.76 31.18 -14.20
N HIS A 488 -17.75 30.32 -14.41
CA HIS A 488 -19.14 30.71 -14.63
C HIS A 488 -19.94 30.91 -13.32
N TYR A 489 -19.30 30.61 -12.18
CA TYR A 489 -19.81 30.79 -10.83
C TYR A 489 -19.00 31.81 -10.02
N GLU A 490 -17.98 32.46 -10.60
CA GLU A 490 -17.06 33.39 -9.92
C GLU A 490 -17.78 34.52 -9.16
N GLN A 491 -18.95 34.98 -9.61
CA GLN A 491 -19.75 35.97 -8.89
C GLN A 491 -20.35 35.43 -7.56
N TRP A 492 -20.45 34.11 -7.40
CA TRP A 492 -21.05 33.41 -6.25
C TRP A 492 -20.00 32.60 -5.45
N TRP A 493 -18.76 32.61 -5.95
CA TRP A 493 -17.59 31.98 -5.36
C TRP A 493 -17.04 32.87 -4.24
N ALA A 494 -17.77 32.97 -3.12
CA ALA A 494 -17.14 33.48 -1.91
C ALA A 494 -16.02 32.52 -1.54
N ALA A 495 -14.79 33.02 -1.48
CA ALA A 495 -13.58 32.32 -1.07
C ALA A 495 -13.66 31.83 0.39
N GLN A 496 -14.53 30.86 0.65
CA GLN A 496 -14.52 30.07 1.86
C GLN A 496 -14.12 28.65 1.47
N SER A 497 -12.83 28.49 1.17
CA SER A 497 -12.13 27.22 1.30
C SER A 497 -12.09 26.84 2.78
N SER A 498 -13.25 26.59 3.41
CA SER A 498 -13.24 25.92 4.69
C SER A 498 -12.76 24.50 4.41
N SER A 499 -11.59 24.14 4.92
CA SER A 499 -11.02 22.79 4.88
C SER A 499 -11.89 21.72 5.56
N ARG A 500 -13.05 22.11 6.11
CA ARG A 500 -13.97 21.21 6.79
C ARG A 500 -14.59 20.25 5.79
N SER A 501 -14.27 18.97 5.95
CA SER A 501 -14.97 17.91 5.25
C SER A 501 -16.45 17.90 5.66
N TYR A 502 -17.32 17.90 4.66
CA TYR A 502 -18.76 17.86 4.85
C TYR A 502 -19.29 16.52 4.33
N PRO A 503 -20.10 15.81 5.13
CA PRO A 503 -20.59 14.50 4.75
C PRO A 503 -21.58 14.61 3.59
N LEU A 504 -21.30 13.88 2.51
CA LEU A 504 -22.20 13.70 1.38
C LEU A 504 -22.77 12.29 1.42
N LEU A 505 -24.09 12.16 1.32
CA LEU A 505 -24.78 10.88 1.24
C LEU A 505 -25.14 10.59 -0.21
N PHE A 506 -24.80 9.40 -0.69
CA PHE A 506 -25.12 8.86 -2.01
C PHE A 506 -26.30 7.88 -1.91
N SER A 507 -27.18 7.81 -2.92
CA SER A 507 -28.29 6.83 -2.96
C SER A 507 -28.72 6.54 -4.41
N PRO A 508 -29.16 5.30 -4.72
CA PRO A 508 -29.76 4.98 -6.01
C PRO A 508 -31.15 5.59 -6.20
N THR A 509 -31.85 5.98 -5.12
CA THR A 509 -33.27 6.33 -5.18
C THR A 509 -33.51 7.84 -5.15
N THR A 510 -34.35 8.33 -6.06
CA THR A 510 -34.86 9.70 -6.09
C THR A 510 -35.77 10.05 -4.91
N ASN A 511 -36.40 9.03 -4.28
CA ASN A 511 -37.27 9.21 -3.12
C ASN A 511 -36.52 9.60 -1.83
N LEU A 512 -35.18 9.67 -1.86
CA LEU A 512 -34.36 10.08 -0.71
C LEU A 512 -34.82 11.42 -0.12
N ALA A 513 -35.30 12.36 -0.95
CA ALA A 513 -35.78 13.66 -0.48
C ALA A 513 -36.95 13.55 0.52
N THR A 514 -37.81 12.54 0.39
CA THR A 514 -39.00 12.37 1.24
C THR A 514 -38.69 11.85 2.64
N SER A 515 -37.53 11.22 2.83
CA SER A 515 -37.10 10.64 4.11
C SER A 515 -36.11 11.52 4.88
N LEU A 516 -35.64 12.62 4.27
CA LEU A 516 -34.65 13.52 4.85
C LEU A 516 -35.27 14.70 5.60
N PRO A 517 -34.60 15.23 6.64
CA PRO A 517 -34.99 16.48 7.28
C PRO A 517 -35.00 17.67 6.32
N ARG A 518 -35.84 18.69 6.59
CA ARG A 518 -36.03 19.88 5.71
C ARG A 518 -34.75 20.67 5.40
N ASP A 519 -33.75 20.58 6.26
CA ASP A 519 -32.45 21.22 6.09
C ASP A 519 -31.50 20.46 5.16
N TRP A 520 -31.95 19.39 4.53
CA TRP A 520 -31.19 18.63 3.54
C TRP A 520 -31.64 18.96 2.12
N ILE A 521 -30.67 19.04 1.20
CA ILE A 521 -30.91 19.19 -0.23
C ILE A 521 -30.48 17.89 -0.91
N VAL A 522 -31.25 17.47 -1.91
CA VAL A 522 -30.95 16.32 -2.78
C VAL A 522 -30.74 16.82 -4.20
N THR A 523 -29.69 16.32 -4.84
CA THR A 523 -29.35 16.61 -6.22
C THR A 523 -29.10 15.33 -6.98
N HIS A 524 -29.48 15.31 -8.26
CA HIS A 524 -29.17 14.21 -9.16
C HIS A 524 -27.78 14.40 -9.76
N VAL A 525 -26.99 13.33 -9.82
CA VAL A 525 -25.69 13.25 -10.48
C VAL A 525 -25.80 12.20 -11.57
N THR A 526 -25.46 12.56 -12.80
CA THR A 526 -25.56 11.65 -13.95
C THR A 526 -24.31 11.70 -14.80
N LYS A 527 -24.00 10.58 -15.45
CA LYS A 527 -22.99 10.54 -16.50
C LYS A 527 -23.32 11.51 -17.65
N ALA A 528 -24.60 11.60 -18.02
CA ALA A 528 -25.06 12.50 -19.09
C ALA A 528 -24.75 13.99 -18.79
N ASN A 529 -24.92 14.43 -17.54
CA ASN A 529 -24.53 15.79 -17.15
C ASN A 529 -23.02 15.98 -17.31
N GLY A 530 -22.22 15.00 -16.91
CA GLY A 530 -20.77 15.00 -17.11
C GLY A 530 -20.38 15.11 -18.58
N GLU A 531 -21.09 14.41 -19.47
CA GLU A 531 -20.86 14.47 -20.91
C GLU A 531 -21.20 15.85 -21.50
N ILE A 532 -22.27 16.50 -21.01
CA ILE A 532 -22.59 17.90 -21.37
C ILE A 532 -21.44 18.82 -20.95
N LEU A 533 -20.93 18.69 -19.71
CA LEU A 533 -19.80 19.49 -19.22
C LEU A 533 -18.54 19.28 -20.07
N LYS A 534 -18.25 18.02 -20.41
CA LYS A 534 -17.12 17.67 -21.25
C LYS A 534 -17.23 18.30 -22.63
N ARG A 535 -18.38 18.16 -23.31
CA ARG A 535 -18.62 18.77 -24.62
C ARG A 535 -18.45 20.28 -24.57
N ALA A 536 -19.03 20.94 -23.56
CA ALA A 536 -18.92 22.39 -23.39
C ALA A 536 -17.47 22.83 -23.19
N TYR A 537 -16.70 22.09 -22.37
CA TYR A 537 -15.28 22.36 -22.16
C TYR A 537 -14.43 22.14 -23.42
N ASP A 538 -14.66 21.05 -24.14
CA ASP A 538 -13.92 20.74 -25.37
C ASP A 538 -14.11 21.87 -26.39
N ILE A 539 -15.37 22.33 -26.57
CA ILE A 539 -15.70 23.51 -27.39
C ILE A 539 -14.94 24.73 -26.86
N TYR A 540 -15.11 25.09 -25.59
CA TYR A 540 -14.47 26.27 -24.99
C TYR A 540 -12.95 26.25 -25.16
N SER A 541 -12.32 25.09 -25.00
CA SER A 541 -10.87 24.91 -25.10
C SER A 541 -10.34 25.08 -26.52
N SER A 542 -11.19 24.83 -27.53
CA SER A 542 -10.88 25.04 -28.95
C SER A 542 -11.01 26.50 -29.40
N LEU A 543 -11.69 27.34 -28.63
CA LEU A 543 -11.94 28.74 -28.96
C LEU A 543 -10.70 29.62 -28.71
N ASP A 544 -10.55 30.65 -29.54
CA ASP A 544 -9.58 31.71 -29.32
C ASP A 544 -9.96 32.58 -28.10
N GLN A 545 -9.14 33.58 -27.76
CA GLN A 545 -9.42 34.42 -26.59
C GLN A 545 -10.76 35.17 -26.69
N LYS A 546 -11.14 35.62 -27.89
CA LYS A 546 -12.39 36.35 -28.13
C LYS A 546 -13.60 35.43 -28.02
N GLY A 547 -13.55 34.26 -28.65
CA GLY A 547 -14.58 33.24 -28.59
C GLY A 547 -14.80 32.71 -27.18
N ARG A 548 -13.72 32.50 -26.40
CA ARG A 548 -13.84 32.13 -24.98
C ARG A 548 -14.54 33.20 -24.14
N LYS A 549 -14.27 34.48 -24.41
CA LYS A 549 -14.95 35.58 -23.73
C LYS A 549 -16.44 35.59 -24.05
N LEU A 550 -16.79 35.54 -25.35
CA LEU A 550 -18.18 35.49 -25.81
C LEU A 550 -18.93 34.26 -25.27
N PHE A 551 -18.28 33.09 -25.21
CA PHE A 551 -18.86 31.88 -24.61
C PHE A 551 -19.21 32.11 -23.14
N CYS A 552 -18.32 32.74 -22.37
CA CYS A 552 -18.60 33.08 -20.98
C CYS A 552 -19.74 34.09 -20.84
N GLU A 553 -19.80 35.09 -21.73
CA GLU A 553 -20.87 36.10 -21.76
C GLU A 553 -22.23 35.45 -22.10
N ASP A 554 -22.28 34.53 -23.07
CA ASP A 554 -23.48 33.76 -23.40
C ASP A 554 -24.04 33.01 -22.19
N VAL A 555 -23.19 32.41 -21.37
CA VAL A 555 -23.60 31.66 -20.17
C VAL A 555 -23.93 32.58 -18.98
N ALA A 556 -23.26 33.73 -18.87
CA ALA A 556 -23.45 34.68 -17.78
C ALA A 556 -24.72 35.53 -17.96
N TYR A 557 -24.96 36.02 -19.17
CA TYR A 557 -26.04 36.95 -19.53
C TYR A 557 -27.17 36.30 -20.32
N ASP A 558 -27.10 34.98 -20.50
CA ASP A 558 -28.04 34.20 -21.28
C ASP A 558 -28.17 34.63 -22.75
N SER A 559 -27.12 35.20 -23.35
CA SER A 559 -27.06 35.52 -24.79
C SER A 559 -26.71 34.29 -25.64
N LEU A 560 -26.92 34.36 -26.96
CA LEU A 560 -26.55 33.31 -27.93
C LEU A 560 -25.69 33.89 -29.05
N GLU A 561 -24.77 34.81 -28.71
CA GLU A 561 -23.93 35.47 -29.70
C GLU A 561 -22.94 34.51 -30.36
N THR A 562 -22.40 33.54 -29.61
CA THR A 562 -21.54 32.50 -30.17
C THR A 562 -22.30 31.60 -31.16
N VAL A 563 -23.58 31.35 -30.91
CA VAL A 563 -24.46 30.59 -31.82
C VAL A 563 -24.79 31.42 -33.06
N SER A 564 -25.13 32.70 -32.86
CA SER A 564 -25.45 33.65 -33.94
C SER A 564 -24.27 33.87 -34.89
N GLN A 565 -23.04 33.77 -34.37
CA GLN A 565 -21.80 33.89 -35.15
C GLN A 565 -21.31 32.53 -35.70
N SER A 566 -22.09 31.45 -35.60
CA SER A 566 -21.70 30.08 -35.99
C SER A 566 -20.41 29.57 -35.32
N ILE A 567 -20.04 30.12 -34.17
CA ILE A 567 -18.85 29.74 -33.39
C ILE A 567 -19.13 28.47 -32.58
N VAL A 568 -20.36 28.33 -32.07
CA VAL A 568 -20.81 27.17 -31.26
C VAL A 568 -22.14 26.68 -31.80
N LYS A 569 -22.37 25.36 -31.79
CA LYS A 569 -23.67 24.81 -32.16
C LYS A 569 -24.74 25.11 -31.11
N ALA A 570 -25.95 25.41 -31.57
CA ALA A 570 -27.06 25.83 -30.71
C ALA A 570 -27.43 24.78 -29.64
N ASP A 571 -27.50 23.51 -30.04
CA ASP A 571 -27.81 22.37 -29.17
C ASP A 571 -26.82 22.27 -27.98
N ALA A 572 -25.52 22.30 -28.26
CA ALA A 572 -24.48 22.18 -27.24
C ALA A 572 -24.48 23.36 -26.25
N MET A 573 -24.75 24.59 -26.72
CA MET A 573 -24.83 25.76 -25.86
C MET A 573 -26.09 25.73 -24.98
N LEU A 574 -27.25 25.34 -25.54
CA LEU A 574 -28.51 25.25 -24.80
C LEU A 574 -28.45 24.17 -23.72
N GLU A 575 -27.97 22.97 -24.03
CA GLU A 575 -27.81 21.88 -23.05
C GLU A 575 -26.92 22.30 -21.87
N TYR A 576 -25.79 22.97 -22.16
CA TYR A 576 -24.88 23.46 -21.12
C TYR A 576 -25.55 24.52 -20.25
N LYS A 577 -26.21 25.51 -20.87
CA LYS A 577 -26.95 26.55 -20.15
C LYS A 577 -28.05 26.00 -19.27
N GLU A 578 -28.84 25.04 -19.76
CA GLU A 578 -29.88 24.38 -18.98
C GLU A 578 -29.30 23.68 -17.74
N LEU A 579 -28.18 22.97 -17.89
CA LEU A 579 -27.50 22.32 -16.78
C LEU A 579 -27.01 23.36 -15.74
N ILE A 580 -26.35 24.43 -16.19
CA ILE A 580 -25.89 25.51 -15.30
C ILE A 580 -27.08 26.19 -14.61
N TYR A 581 -28.17 26.46 -15.34
CA TYR A 581 -29.36 27.10 -14.80
C TYR A 581 -30.06 26.24 -13.75
N LYS A 582 -30.22 24.94 -14.01
CA LYS A 582 -30.74 23.97 -13.05
C LYS A 582 -29.93 23.98 -11.75
N ARG A 583 -28.59 23.98 -11.87
CA ARG A 583 -27.67 24.03 -10.72
C ARG A 583 -27.75 25.35 -9.98
N ARG A 584 -27.89 26.49 -10.67
CA ARG A 584 -28.12 27.79 -10.02
C ARG A 584 -29.42 27.78 -9.21
N ARG A 585 -30.50 27.20 -9.74
CA ARG A 585 -31.78 27.05 -9.03
C ARG A 585 -31.63 26.19 -7.77
N ASP A 586 -31.01 25.03 -7.90
CA ASP A 586 -30.89 24.06 -6.79
C ASP A 586 -29.98 24.55 -5.64
N PHE A 587 -28.98 25.40 -5.95
CA PHE A 587 -27.91 25.77 -5.01
C PHE A 587 -27.79 27.27 -4.70
N SER A 588 -28.74 28.10 -5.15
CA SER A 588 -28.72 29.54 -4.87
C SER A 588 -28.74 29.86 -3.37
N PRO A 589 -27.85 30.76 -2.89
CA PRO A 589 -27.89 31.27 -1.52
C PRO A 589 -29.06 32.24 -1.28
N LEU A 590 -29.56 32.85 -2.35
CA LEU A 590 -30.75 33.70 -2.37
C LEU A 590 -31.91 32.78 -2.77
N GLY A 591 -32.76 32.38 -1.82
CA GLY A 591 -33.92 31.53 -2.13
C GLY A 591 -34.80 32.14 -3.22
N ASP A 592 -35.29 31.30 -4.14
CA ASP A 592 -36.32 31.47 -5.18
C ASP A 592 -36.41 32.77 -6.03
N ASP A 593 -35.63 33.82 -5.79
CA ASP A 593 -35.75 35.12 -6.47
C ASP A 593 -34.60 35.38 -7.47
N LEU A 594 -34.37 34.43 -8.38
CA LEU A 594 -33.81 34.76 -9.69
C LEU A 594 -34.96 34.76 -10.70
N PRO A 595 -35.12 35.82 -11.53
CA PRO A 595 -36.22 35.89 -12.47
C PRO A 595 -36.17 34.67 -13.40
N VAL A 596 -37.13 33.75 -13.21
CA VAL A 596 -37.39 32.67 -14.15
C VAL A 596 -37.99 33.31 -15.40
N ARG A 597 -37.23 33.40 -16.48
CA ARG A 597 -37.82 33.55 -17.82
C ARG A 597 -38.05 32.16 -18.43
N PRO A 598 -39.17 31.94 -19.13
CA PRO A 598 -39.50 30.64 -19.72
C PRO A 598 -38.51 30.28 -20.85
N PRO A 599 -38.43 28.99 -21.24
CA PRO A 599 -37.56 28.55 -22.33
C PRO A 599 -37.91 29.29 -23.62
N PHE A 600 -36.89 29.70 -24.39
CA PHE A 600 -37.09 30.35 -25.68
C PHE A 600 -37.43 29.29 -26.74
N ASP A 601 -38.56 29.46 -27.41
CA ASP A 601 -39.00 28.59 -28.51
C ASP A 601 -38.08 28.81 -29.72
N ALA A 602 -37.43 27.74 -30.21
CA ALA A 602 -36.42 27.80 -31.26
C ALA A 602 -36.95 28.18 -32.66
N THR A 603 -38.21 28.62 -32.77
CA THR A 603 -38.92 28.86 -34.03
C THR A 603 -39.02 30.32 -34.45
N SER A 604 -38.59 31.29 -33.61
CA SER A 604 -38.80 32.73 -33.91
C SER A 604 -37.54 33.52 -34.28
N ALA A 605 -36.54 32.90 -34.90
CA ALA A 605 -35.35 33.59 -35.42
C ALA A 605 -35.54 34.00 -36.89
N SER A 606 -36.34 35.04 -37.16
CA SER A 606 -36.35 35.69 -38.48
C SER A 606 -36.82 37.13 -38.43
N THR A 607 -36.00 38.06 -37.93
CA THR A 607 -35.94 39.44 -38.46
C THR A 607 -34.74 40.20 -37.90
N PRO A 608 -33.96 40.94 -38.73
CA PRO A 608 -32.82 41.70 -38.25
C PRO A 608 -33.24 43.11 -37.81
N ALA A 609 -32.77 43.56 -36.65
CA ALA A 609 -32.85 44.97 -36.24
C ALA A 609 -31.47 45.64 -36.34
N SER A 610 -31.47 46.83 -36.95
CA SER A 610 -30.34 47.66 -37.34
C SER A 610 -29.62 48.35 -36.16
N PRO A 611 -28.42 48.95 -36.37
CA PRO A 611 -27.46 49.23 -35.30
C PRO A 611 -27.67 50.61 -34.65
N ILE A 612 -27.45 50.70 -33.33
CA ILE A 612 -27.30 51.98 -32.63
C ILE A 612 -25.83 52.14 -32.20
N LYS A 613 -25.33 53.36 -32.49
CA LYS A 613 -23.95 53.84 -32.45
C LYS A 613 -23.31 53.82 -31.04
N ASN A 614 -22.00 53.65 -31.06
CA ASN A 614 -21.06 53.97 -29.98
C ASN A 614 -21.16 55.43 -29.55
N GLU A 615 -21.13 55.67 -28.23
CA GLU A 615 -20.53 56.86 -27.63
C GLU A 615 -19.59 56.41 -26.51
N VAL A 616 -18.35 56.89 -26.61
CA VAL A 616 -17.24 56.71 -25.67
C VAL A 616 -17.08 58.04 -24.94
N ASP A 617 -17.08 58.05 -23.61
CA ASP A 617 -16.08 58.73 -22.76
C ASP A 617 -16.53 58.82 -21.29
N SER A 618 -15.73 58.27 -20.39
CA SER A 618 -14.99 59.07 -19.38
C SER A 618 -14.26 58.16 -18.39
N VAL A 619 -13.00 58.53 -18.19
CA VAL A 619 -11.97 57.87 -17.39
C VAL A 619 -12.09 58.31 -15.92
N ALA A 620 -11.92 57.38 -14.99
CA ALA A 620 -11.48 57.69 -13.62
C ALA A 620 -10.46 56.64 -13.14
N HIS A 621 -9.23 57.11 -12.92
CA HIS A 621 -8.09 56.36 -12.39
C HIS A 621 -8.27 55.99 -10.90
N PHE A 622 -7.73 54.83 -10.50
CA PHE A 622 -7.34 54.53 -9.11
C PHE A 622 -5.84 54.17 -9.05
N PRO A 623 -5.15 54.50 -7.92
CA PRO A 623 -3.69 54.55 -7.86
C PRO A 623 -3.04 53.23 -7.39
N THR A 624 -1.83 53.01 -7.89
CA THR A 624 -0.87 51.98 -7.49
C THR A 624 -0.15 52.39 -6.20
N ILE A 625 -0.02 51.49 -5.22
CA ILE A 625 0.97 51.62 -4.14
C ILE A 625 1.74 50.29 -4.05
N TYR A 626 3.00 50.34 -4.49
CA TYR A 626 4.05 49.38 -4.16
C TYR A 626 4.70 49.80 -2.84
N GLY A 627 4.96 48.83 -1.96
CA GLY A 627 5.79 49.00 -0.77
C GLY A 627 6.56 47.73 -0.51
N ASP A 628 7.83 47.72 -0.89
CA ASP A 628 8.87 46.84 -0.35
C ASP A 628 9.34 47.43 1.00
N PRO A 629 9.82 46.65 1.99
CA PRO A 629 11.28 46.48 2.04
C PRO A 629 11.84 45.23 2.76
N ALA A 630 13.09 44.94 2.37
CA ALA A 630 14.26 44.63 3.21
C ALA A 630 14.65 43.19 3.59
N ARG A 631 15.93 42.95 3.29
CA ARG A 631 16.82 41.82 3.62
C ARG A 631 17.03 41.63 5.13
N SER A 632 17.23 40.39 5.55
CA SER A 632 18.18 40.07 6.63
C SER A 632 18.91 38.76 6.37
N THR A 633 20.22 38.83 6.47
CA THR A 633 21.22 37.75 6.47
C THR A 633 21.33 37.17 7.87
N GLY A 634 21.42 35.85 8.01
CA GLY A 634 21.65 35.18 9.29
C GLY A 634 22.48 33.90 9.12
N ASP A 635 23.67 33.92 9.73
CA ASP A 635 24.62 32.83 9.90
C ASP A 635 23.99 31.53 10.40
N LEU A 636 24.55 30.39 9.97
CA LEU A 636 24.40 29.11 10.67
C LEU A 636 25.75 28.41 10.77
N SER A 637 26.27 28.45 12.00
CA SER A 637 27.45 27.75 12.46
C SER A 637 27.18 26.26 12.73
N VAL A 638 28.28 25.52 12.71
CA VAL A 638 28.46 24.08 12.88
C VAL A 638 28.00 23.57 14.25
N HIS A 639 27.31 22.42 14.29
CA HIS A 639 27.36 21.51 15.44
C HIS A 639 27.40 20.04 15.02
N THR A 640 28.55 19.43 15.29
CA THR A 640 28.88 18.00 15.22
C THR A 640 28.12 17.22 16.30
N ARG A 641 27.44 16.12 15.94
CA ARG A 641 26.95 15.14 16.91
C ARG A 641 27.22 13.71 16.43
N ILE A 642 28.12 13.07 17.15
CA ILE A 642 28.41 11.63 17.16
C ILE A 642 27.17 10.88 17.68
N SER A 643 26.72 9.79 17.03
CA SER A 643 26.47 8.49 17.67
C SER A 643 25.73 7.45 16.80
N ARG A 644 26.08 6.18 17.07
CA ARG A 644 25.31 4.92 16.98
C ARG A 644 25.08 4.31 15.58
N ARG A 645 25.97 3.37 15.25
CA ARG A 645 25.82 2.34 14.21
C ARG A 645 24.55 1.51 14.48
N ARG A 646 23.56 1.61 13.59
CA ARG A 646 22.46 0.63 13.44
C ARG A 646 22.81 -0.31 12.30
N ARG A 647 22.82 -1.62 12.54
CA ARG A 647 22.90 -2.65 11.49
C ARG A 647 21.54 -2.71 10.80
N VAL A 648 21.52 -2.63 9.47
CA VAL A 648 20.32 -2.75 8.64
C VAL A 648 20.64 -3.82 7.59
N LYS A 649 19.79 -4.86 7.47
CA LYS A 649 19.81 -5.79 6.32
C LYS A 649 19.29 -5.03 5.10
N ILE A 650 20.06 -4.97 4.03
CA ILE A 650 19.86 -4.07 2.89
C ILE A 650 19.89 -4.92 1.60
N SER A 651 18.81 -4.91 0.82
CA SER A 651 18.82 -5.45 -0.55
C SER A 651 19.68 -4.58 -1.46
N PHE A 652 20.26 -5.12 -2.55
CA PHE A 652 21.18 -4.38 -3.42
C PHE A 652 20.61 -3.05 -3.97
N GLY A 653 19.30 -2.99 -4.25
CA GLY A 653 18.60 -1.74 -4.62
C GLY A 653 18.52 -0.69 -3.50
N THR A 654 18.71 -1.11 -2.24
CA THR A 654 18.82 -0.24 -1.06
C THR A 654 20.26 0.21 -0.84
N VAL A 655 21.27 -0.60 -1.21
CA VAL A 655 22.69 -0.16 -1.28
C VAL A 655 22.83 1.01 -2.26
N LEU A 656 22.23 0.90 -3.44
CA LEU A 656 22.16 1.99 -4.43
C LEU A 656 21.37 3.23 -3.95
N ARG A 657 20.42 3.07 -3.01
CA ARG A 657 19.71 4.21 -2.38
C ARG A 657 20.48 4.84 -1.23
N LEU A 658 21.30 4.07 -0.51
CA LEU A 658 22.17 4.57 0.55
C LEU A 658 23.41 5.28 0.00
N LEU A 659 23.95 4.85 -1.15
CA LEU A 659 25.00 5.55 -1.89
C LEU A 659 24.48 6.82 -2.61
N LYS A 660 23.16 7.06 -2.64
CA LYS A 660 22.52 8.27 -3.19
C LYS A 660 22.35 9.40 -2.16
N ARG A 661 22.57 9.14 -0.87
CA ARG A 661 22.65 10.16 0.20
C ARG A 661 24.11 10.47 0.49
#